data_AF-A0A9P1A8H1-F1
#
_entry.id   AF-A0A9P1A8H1-F1
#
_cell.length_a   1.000
_cell.length_b   1.000
_cell.length_c   1.000
_cell.angle_alpha   90.00
_cell.angle_beta   90.00
_cell.angle_gamma   90.00
#
_symmetry.space_group_name_H-M   'P 1'
#
loop_
_entity.id
_entity.type
_entity.pdbx_description
1 polymer ?
#
loop_
_entity_poly.entity_id
_entity_poly.type
_entity_poly.pdbx_seq_one_letter_code
_entity_poly.pdbx_strand_id
1 'polypeptide(L)'
;MYNESFIFYDAFRKCNWPCESGKCSESSLKAFMISDTHLLGERKGHWLDKLKREWQMAQAFRISTYTLSPDIVFFLGDLMDEGQWAGVQLFGKYAERFRELFGNKTRIVTLAGNHDLGFHYAIMPDTLDMFAKEFGRGLIDEIVVKGQRFVLINSMAMHGDGCSLCHEAEMQLEDIKRRNLSDRPIVLQHFPLFRTSDAECEKVDDQHEIDRAERYREQWETLSEQSTQKLISSLKPLAVFGGHTHKMCKKRWRRLDGPAFYEYTVNSFSWRNGDVPGIFLVVVDGEKVMLAKSGQIAQIFHVSLYSTMNQPCYDLLNPEARPLLAFIVGSDPPSECLVKCTEPMRRPLLDLVNHELTKKSKDKICHAFNTTKTCILNSNCSTTDRVVVEKLTYGFAWACGEHGYDPFKYLYPCIYSLGKEIRRQDSCKAQCNATIDGNKLLMASKSPNLISRLEHTCEPLACFLNCTAKQMNTYCPTSGSRFIHVIVSAFDELGDEYMRTTQTEQTSIMQNVPKKCAIFFDEKEMEKLRFDELFISDLFFMITSRKQRSRQSAVLEADRIVMDLVERMQVDMTPQTPLVWDLKAVTICAAIVVIMALNVVGLIFTVWWCLTSRDEDGTENSRSSMALNQFVEPNIRMKLKLPKLKPDALRDSEQDVLELRVPRNGNQFHQNDEQTVVVPRFKRRRTYSVPLEPRPRTQSTGSDRFPQIVIVRSNEN
;
A
#
# COMPACT_ATOMS: atom_id res chain seq x y z
N MET A 1 11.05 -18.96 -7.12
CA MET A 1 12.28 -18.40 -7.73
C MET A 1 12.52 -18.79 -9.20
N TYR A 2 12.83 -20.04 -9.59
CA TYR A 2 13.09 -20.36 -11.02
C TYR A 2 11.93 -20.01 -11.98
N ASN A 3 10.69 -20.28 -11.56
CA ASN A 3 9.50 -19.92 -12.35
C ASN A 3 9.36 -18.40 -12.54
N GLU A 4 9.85 -17.59 -11.61
CA GLU A 4 9.64 -16.14 -11.63
C GLU A 4 10.60 -15.45 -12.61
N SER A 5 11.85 -15.94 -12.69
CA SER A 5 12.82 -15.47 -13.70
C SER A 5 12.37 -15.81 -15.13
N PHE A 6 11.74 -16.97 -15.32
CA PHE A 6 11.17 -17.35 -16.62
C PHE A 6 10.05 -16.39 -17.06
N ILE A 7 9.21 -15.89 -16.14
CA ILE A 7 8.13 -14.94 -16.49
C ILE A 7 8.72 -13.63 -17.03
N PHE A 8 9.75 -13.09 -16.38
CA PHE A 8 10.46 -11.92 -16.90
C PHE A 8 11.08 -12.19 -18.27
N TYR A 9 11.71 -13.35 -18.45
CA TYR A 9 12.30 -13.73 -19.73
C TYR A 9 11.26 -13.88 -20.84
N ASP A 10 10.15 -14.57 -20.56
CA ASP A 10 9.05 -14.78 -21.49
C ASP A 10 8.42 -13.45 -21.94
N ALA A 11 8.45 -12.46 -21.07
CA ALA A 11 7.94 -11.15 -21.41
C ALA A 11 8.90 -10.29 -22.22
N PHE A 12 10.17 -10.22 -21.82
CA PHE A 12 11.15 -9.44 -22.56
C PHE A 12 11.51 -10.07 -23.90
N ARG A 13 11.45 -11.40 -24.06
CA ARG A 13 11.70 -12.05 -25.37
C ARG A 13 10.66 -11.72 -26.44
N LYS A 14 9.47 -11.24 -26.03
CA LYS A 14 8.40 -10.80 -26.94
C LYS A 14 8.55 -9.32 -27.34
N CYS A 15 9.44 -8.59 -26.65
CA CYS A 15 9.73 -7.20 -26.99
C CYS A 15 10.70 -7.15 -28.15
N ASN A 16 10.50 -6.21 -29.06
CA ASN A 16 11.38 -5.96 -30.19
C ASN A 16 11.83 -4.50 -30.19
N TRP A 17 13.03 -4.26 -30.67
CA TRP A 17 13.51 -2.91 -30.94
C TRP A 17 12.66 -2.28 -32.06
N PRO A 18 12.24 -1.01 -31.94
CA PRO A 18 11.46 -0.30 -32.96
C PRO A 18 12.32 0.11 -34.15
N CYS A 19 12.93 -0.84 -34.83
CA CYS A 19 13.79 -0.59 -35.98
C CYS A 19 12.96 -0.29 -37.24
N GLU A 20 13.48 0.57 -38.11
CA GLU A 20 12.88 0.79 -39.44
C GLU A 20 12.96 -0.50 -40.27
N SER A 21 11.88 -0.86 -40.96
CA SER A 21 11.78 -2.11 -41.74
C SER A 21 12.06 -3.41 -40.95
N GLY A 22 11.97 -3.37 -39.62
CA GLY A 22 12.12 -4.55 -38.74
C GLY A 22 13.56 -5.00 -38.47
N LYS A 23 14.59 -4.28 -38.96
CA LYS A 23 16.00 -4.57 -38.66
C LYS A 23 16.76 -3.27 -38.38
N CYS A 24 17.47 -3.23 -37.26
CA CYS A 24 18.32 -2.08 -36.92
C CYS A 24 19.62 -2.16 -37.70
N SER A 25 20.10 -1.01 -38.19
CA SER A 25 21.46 -0.90 -38.73
C SER A 25 22.47 -1.15 -37.61
N GLU A 26 23.67 -1.64 -37.96
CA GLU A 26 24.78 -1.77 -37.00
C GLU A 26 25.18 -0.40 -36.39
N SER A 27 25.01 0.66 -37.18
CA SER A 27 25.23 2.05 -36.76
C SER A 27 24.13 2.59 -35.85
N SER A 28 22.94 1.97 -35.83
CA SER A 28 21.85 2.44 -34.99
C SER A 28 22.20 2.27 -33.51
N LEU A 29 21.86 3.28 -32.72
CA LEU A 29 21.99 3.24 -31.27
C LEU A 29 20.72 2.68 -30.64
N LYS A 30 20.87 1.62 -29.84
CA LYS A 30 19.79 1.03 -29.04
C LYS A 30 19.97 1.42 -27.58
N ALA A 31 19.07 2.25 -27.06
CA ALA A 31 19.12 2.74 -25.69
C ALA A 31 17.91 2.29 -24.87
N PHE A 32 18.14 1.95 -23.61
CA PHE A 32 17.06 1.92 -22.61
C PHE A 32 16.94 3.29 -21.96
N MET A 33 15.71 3.78 -21.84
CA MET A 33 15.38 4.90 -20.94
C MET A 33 14.53 4.36 -19.79
N ILE A 34 15.01 4.53 -18.57
CA ILE A 34 14.41 4.10 -17.31
C ILE A 34 14.32 5.32 -16.40
N SER A 35 13.33 5.42 -15.53
CA SER A 35 13.20 6.52 -14.58
C SER A 35 12.57 6.05 -13.26
N ASP A 36 12.75 6.82 -12.20
CA ASP A 36 12.02 6.70 -10.93
C ASP A 36 12.12 5.28 -10.34
N THR A 37 13.35 4.83 -10.10
CA THR A 37 13.56 3.55 -9.41
C THR A 37 13.19 3.62 -7.94
N HIS A 38 13.24 4.80 -7.32
CA HIS A 38 12.90 5.04 -5.91
C HIS A 38 13.43 3.95 -4.96
N LEU A 39 14.75 3.71 -4.99
CA LEU A 39 15.34 2.74 -4.06
C LEU A 39 14.97 3.12 -2.62
N LEU A 40 14.38 2.17 -1.88
CA LEU A 40 13.73 2.46 -0.60
C LEU A 40 14.75 2.93 0.43
N GLY A 41 14.51 4.11 1.00
CA GLY A 41 15.36 4.65 2.04
C GLY A 41 15.15 3.99 3.40
N GLU A 42 16.06 4.27 4.34
CA GLU A 42 16.05 3.70 5.68
C GLU A 42 15.02 4.37 6.60
N ARG A 43 14.49 5.54 6.23
CA ARG A 43 13.61 6.33 7.12
C ARG A 43 12.14 5.96 6.96
N LYS A 44 11.63 5.95 5.72
CA LYS A 44 10.23 5.69 5.37
C LYS A 44 10.05 4.33 4.69
N GLY A 45 11.13 3.67 4.28
CA GLY A 45 11.05 2.38 3.60
C GLY A 45 10.80 1.23 4.57
N HIS A 46 9.79 0.40 4.28
CA HIS A 46 9.56 -0.84 5.00
C HIS A 46 10.45 -1.97 4.43
N TRP A 47 11.06 -2.79 5.29
CA TRP A 47 12.04 -3.80 4.87
C TRP A 47 11.46 -4.87 3.93
N LEU A 48 10.20 -5.29 4.13
CA LEU A 48 9.51 -6.23 3.22
C LEU A 48 9.24 -5.63 1.84
N ASP A 49 8.82 -4.36 1.80
CA ASP A 49 8.57 -3.67 0.53
C ASP A 49 9.90 -3.49 -0.21
N LYS A 50 10.96 -3.12 0.51
CA LYS A 50 12.31 -3.02 -0.04
C LYS A 50 12.74 -4.35 -0.66
N LEU A 51 12.67 -5.45 0.09
CA LEU A 51 13.04 -6.77 -0.38
C LEU A 51 12.28 -7.15 -1.67
N LYS A 52 10.96 -6.94 -1.69
CA LYS A 52 10.11 -7.28 -2.82
C LYS A 52 10.40 -6.40 -4.05
N ARG A 53 10.35 -5.08 -3.89
CA ARG A 53 10.44 -4.11 -5.01
C ARG A 53 11.82 -4.09 -5.63
N GLU A 54 12.86 -4.06 -4.82
CA GLU A 54 14.23 -4.04 -5.32
C GLU A 54 14.58 -5.36 -6.02
N TRP A 55 14.13 -6.50 -5.49
CA TRP A 55 14.31 -7.80 -6.18
C TRP A 55 13.59 -7.82 -7.53
N GLN A 56 12.35 -7.34 -7.59
CA GLN A 56 11.57 -7.27 -8.83
C GLN A 56 12.25 -6.37 -9.87
N MET A 57 12.68 -5.17 -9.48
CA MET A 57 13.39 -4.24 -10.35
C MET A 57 14.71 -4.83 -10.84
N ALA A 58 15.50 -5.45 -9.96
CA ALA A 58 16.76 -6.08 -10.32
C ALA A 58 16.57 -7.21 -11.34
N GLN A 59 15.54 -8.05 -11.15
CA GLN A 59 15.26 -9.12 -12.12
C GLN A 59 14.76 -8.61 -13.45
N ALA A 60 13.83 -7.65 -13.45
CA ALA A 60 13.36 -7.02 -14.67
C ALA A 60 14.52 -6.38 -15.44
N PHE A 61 15.42 -5.69 -14.76
CA PHE A 61 16.58 -5.05 -15.36
C PHE A 61 17.59 -6.05 -15.92
N ARG A 62 18.01 -7.06 -15.12
CA ARG A 62 19.00 -8.06 -15.55
C ARG A 62 18.51 -8.86 -16.76
N ILE A 63 17.24 -9.24 -16.76
CA ILE A 63 16.68 -10.07 -17.84
C ILE A 63 16.41 -9.23 -19.10
N SER A 64 15.87 -8.02 -18.96
CA SER A 64 15.66 -7.15 -20.12
C SER A 64 16.97 -6.77 -20.81
N THR A 65 18.01 -6.42 -20.05
CA THR A 65 19.33 -6.12 -20.61
C THR A 65 19.98 -7.34 -21.26
N TYR A 66 19.86 -8.52 -20.66
CA TYR A 66 20.33 -9.77 -21.26
C TYR A 66 19.61 -10.07 -22.58
N THR A 67 18.28 -10.05 -22.58
CA THR A 67 17.45 -10.45 -23.73
C THR A 67 17.50 -9.45 -24.88
N LEU A 68 17.49 -8.14 -24.59
CA LEU A 68 17.41 -7.12 -25.63
C LEU A 68 18.77 -6.52 -25.98
N SER A 69 19.79 -6.70 -25.13
CA SER A 69 21.17 -6.26 -25.36
C SER A 69 21.27 -4.81 -25.89
N PRO A 70 20.87 -3.81 -25.07
CA PRO A 70 21.03 -2.40 -25.40
C PRO A 70 22.52 -2.00 -25.46
N ASP A 71 22.83 -0.98 -26.26
CA ASP A 71 24.17 -0.39 -26.32
C ASP A 71 24.46 0.48 -25.08
N ILE A 72 23.41 1.09 -24.52
CA ILE A 72 23.48 1.99 -23.35
C ILE A 72 22.16 1.98 -22.58
N VAL A 73 22.25 2.23 -21.27
CA VAL A 73 21.09 2.43 -20.40
C VAL A 73 21.18 3.80 -19.75
N PHE A 74 20.08 4.55 -19.81
CA PHE A 74 19.90 5.82 -19.11
C PHE A 74 18.88 5.68 -17.98
N PHE A 75 19.23 6.16 -16.78
CA PHE A 75 18.30 6.37 -15.68
C PHE A 75 18.04 7.87 -15.51
N LEU A 76 16.80 8.30 -15.67
CA LEU A 76 16.40 9.71 -15.79
C LEU A 76 15.98 10.34 -14.45
N GLY A 77 16.70 10.04 -13.36
CA GLY A 77 16.44 10.62 -12.04
C GLY A 77 15.57 9.77 -11.12
N ASP A 78 15.45 10.25 -9.89
CA ASP A 78 14.82 9.59 -8.74
C ASP A 78 15.31 8.15 -8.57
N LEU A 79 16.65 8.04 -8.54
CA LEU A 79 17.33 6.77 -8.31
C LEU A 79 16.98 6.25 -6.91
N MET A 80 16.95 7.15 -5.93
CA MET A 80 16.74 6.90 -4.51
C MET A 80 15.47 7.62 -4.04
N ASP A 81 14.73 7.04 -3.09
CA ASP A 81 13.54 7.70 -2.53
C ASP A 81 13.87 8.79 -1.49
N GLU A 82 15.08 8.72 -0.90
CA GLU A 82 15.50 9.52 0.26
C GLU A 82 16.92 10.11 0.12
N GLY A 83 17.46 10.18 -1.09
CA GLY A 83 18.83 10.70 -1.34
C GLY A 83 19.01 12.12 -0.81
N GLN A 84 18.00 12.96 -1.01
CA GLN A 84 17.93 14.35 -0.52
C GLN A 84 18.09 14.49 1.01
N TRP A 85 17.86 13.42 1.77
CA TRP A 85 17.99 13.41 3.23
C TRP A 85 19.16 12.56 3.72
N ALA A 86 19.95 11.98 2.82
CA ALA A 86 21.08 11.14 3.18
C ALA A 86 22.32 11.99 3.43
N GLY A 87 23.03 11.72 4.52
CA GLY A 87 24.39 12.25 4.69
C GLY A 87 25.39 11.36 3.94
N VAL A 88 26.65 11.82 3.81
CA VAL A 88 27.73 11.18 3.03
C VAL A 88 27.77 9.66 3.08
N GLN A 89 27.81 9.07 4.27
CA GLN A 89 27.89 7.62 4.42
C GLN A 89 26.64 6.90 3.91
N LEU A 90 25.45 7.45 4.18
CA LEU A 90 24.20 6.83 3.78
C LEU A 90 23.94 6.98 2.28
N PHE A 91 24.30 8.14 1.72
CA PHE A 91 24.21 8.38 0.28
C PHE A 91 25.10 7.40 -0.49
N GLY A 92 26.35 7.22 -0.04
CA GLY A 92 27.27 6.22 -0.61
C GLY A 92 26.72 4.79 -0.56
N LYS A 93 26.05 4.40 0.53
CA LYS A 93 25.36 3.09 0.62
C LYS A 93 24.20 2.97 -0.37
N TYR A 94 23.42 4.03 -0.58
CA TYR A 94 22.36 4.00 -1.59
C TYR A 94 22.93 3.89 -3.01
N ALA A 95 24.03 4.60 -3.29
CA ALA A 95 24.73 4.52 -4.57
C ALA A 95 25.35 3.12 -4.81
N GLU A 96 25.96 2.53 -3.79
CA GLU A 96 26.47 1.16 -3.84
C GLU A 96 25.34 0.16 -4.12
N ARG A 97 24.25 0.24 -3.37
CA ARG A 97 23.07 -0.62 -3.58
C ARG A 97 22.46 -0.44 -4.97
N PHE A 98 22.42 0.78 -5.50
CA PHE A 98 22.02 1.02 -6.88
C PHE A 98 22.91 0.26 -7.86
N ARG A 99 24.24 0.32 -7.68
CA ARG A 99 25.21 -0.43 -8.49
C ARG A 99 25.07 -1.95 -8.32
N GLU A 100 24.68 -2.46 -7.15
CA GLU A 100 24.45 -3.90 -6.96
C GLU A 100 23.20 -4.41 -7.71
N LEU A 101 22.13 -3.62 -7.70
CA LEU A 101 20.86 -3.98 -8.32
C LEU A 101 20.91 -3.83 -9.84
N PHE A 102 21.52 -2.74 -10.32
CA PHE A 102 21.49 -2.35 -11.72
C PHE A 102 22.86 -2.41 -12.41
N GLY A 103 23.94 -2.75 -11.72
CA GLY A 103 25.26 -2.89 -12.34
C GLY A 103 25.27 -3.95 -13.44
N ASN A 104 25.81 -3.60 -14.61
CA ASN A 104 25.85 -4.46 -15.78
C ASN A 104 27.10 -4.18 -16.62
N LYS A 105 27.43 -5.09 -17.56
CA LYS A 105 28.44 -4.87 -18.59
C LYS A 105 28.06 -3.74 -19.56
N THR A 106 26.76 -3.54 -19.80
CA THR A 106 26.28 -2.40 -20.59
C THR A 106 26.56 -1.11 -19.84
N ARG A 107 27.03 -0.08 -20.56
CA ARG A 107 27.28 1.24 -19.97
C ARG A 107 25.98 1.83 -19.43
N ILE A 108 26.04 2.31 -18.18
CA ILE A 108 24.92 2.97 -17.49
C ILE A 108 25.27 4.43 -17.30
N VAL A 109 24.30 5.30 -17.56
CA VAL A 109 24.40 6.74 -17.30
C VAL A 109 23.17 7.15 -16.51
N THR A 110 23.39 7.87 -15.43
CA THR A 110 22.31 8.32 -14.53
C THR A 110 22.15 9.82 -14.60
N LEU A 111 20.97 10.31 -14.26
CA LEU A 111 20.68 11.70 -13.97
C LEU A 111 20.13 11.78 -12.55
N ALA A 112 20.21 12.97 -11.95
CA ALA A 112 19.59 13.24 -10.67
C ALA A 112 18.12 13.61 -10.83
N GLY A 113 17.28 13.18 -9.89
CA GLY A 113 15.95 13.71 -9.68
C GLY A 113 15.80 14.47 -8.35
N ASN A 114 14.58 14.90 -8.04
CA ASN A 114 14.30 15.66 -6.82
C ASN A 114 14.37 14.80 -5.55
N HIS A 115 14.15 13.50 -5.62
CA HIS A 115 14.36 12.61 -4.46
C HIS A 115 15.85 12.31 -4.21
N ASP A 116 16.70 12.45 -5.23
CA ASP A 116 18.15 12.28 -5.09
C ASP A 116 18.82 13.50 -4.45
N LEU A 117 18.43 14.72 -4.87
CA LEU A 117 19.08 15.97 -4.47
C LEU A 117 18.23 16.88 -3.59
N GLY A 118 16.92 16.84 -3.77
CA GLY A 118 15.95 17.82 -3.28
C GLY A 118 15.23 18.51 -4.43
N PHE A 119 14.01 19.00 -4.19
CA PHE A 119 13.46 20.09 -5.01
C PHE A 119 14.38 21.31 -4.92
N HIS A 120 14.31 22.20 -5.92
CA HIS A 120 15.22 23.34 -6.04
C HIS A 120 15.49 24.10 -4.72
N TYR A 121 14.44 24.43 -3.97
CA TYR A 121 14.53 25.18 -2.71
C TYR A 121 15.21 24.41 -1.56
N ALA A 122 15.39 23.10 -1.70
CA ALA A 122 15.92 22.20 -0.68
C ALA A 122 17.28 21.59 -1.04
N ILE A 123 17.83 21.92 -2.22
CA ILE A 123 19.13 21.40 -2.64
C ILE A 123 20.23 22.03 -1.77
N MET A 124 21.08 21.17 -1.21
CA MET A 124 22.29 21.59 -0.49
C MET A 124 23.53 21.29 -1.35
N PRO A 125 24.60 22.10 -1.24
CA PRO A 125 25.87 21.85 -1.95
C PRO A 125 26.42 20.44 -1.70
N ASP A 126 26.36 19.97 -0.45
CA ASP A 126 26.81 18.62 -0.09
C ASP A 126 26.08 17.53 -0.88
N THR A 127 24.76 17.66 -1.10
CA THR A 127 23.98 16.64 -1.85
C THR A 127 24.35 16.63 -3.33
N LEU A 128 24.62 17.79 -3.91
CA LEU A 128 25.14 17.90 -5.28
C LEU A 128 26.52 17.24 -5.40
N ASP A 129 27.43 17.56 -4.49
CA ASP A 129 28.79 17.01 -4.48
C ASP A 129 28.79 15.49 -4.29
N MET A 130 27.93 14.97 -3.42
CA MET A 130 27.76 13.53 -3.21
C MET A 130 27.25 12.82 -4.47
N PHE A 131 26.23 13.38 -5.13
CA PHE A 131 25.70 12.81 -6.37
C PHE A 131 26.76 12.85 -7.48
N ALA A 132 27.44 13.99 -7.64
CA ALA A 132 28.52 14.15 -8.60
C ALA A 132 29.66 13.16 -8.35
N LYS A 133 30.02 12.93 -7.08
CA LYS A 133 31.05 11.96 -6.70
C LYS A 133 30.64 10.51 -6.99
N GLU A 134 29.43 10.10 -6.62
CA GLU A 134 29.00 8.70 -6.72
C GLU A 134 28.58 8.29 -8.13
N PHE A 135 28.03 9.22 -8.91
CA PHE A 135 27.50 8.96 -10.25
C PHE A 135 28.26 9.67 -11.36
N GLY A 136 29.22 10.54 -11.03
CA GLY A 136 30.07 11.22 -11.99
C GLY A 136 29.30 12.19 -12.90
N ARG A 137 28.26 12.86 -12.39
CA ARG A 137 27.36 13.75 -13.15
C ARG A 137 27.33 15.16 -12.58
N GLY A 138 27.38 16.15 -13.46
CA GLY A 138 27.35 17.58 -13.11
C GLY A 138 25.96 18.21 -13.24
N LEU A 139 25.95 19.53 -13.42
CA LEU A 139 24.73 20.29 -13.71
C LEU A 139 24.30 20.11 -15.16
N ILE A 140 25.26 20.22 -16.09
CA ILE A 140 25.08 19.89 -17.49
C ILE A 140 26.26 19.06 -17.98
N ASP A 141 25.98 17.89 -18.53
CA ASP A 141 26.98 17.01 -19.13
C ASP A 141 26.70 16.78 -20.61
N GLU A 142 27.74 16.44 -21.36
CA GLU A 142 27.64 16.03 -22.76
C GLU A 142 28.34 14.68 -22.97
N ILE A 143 27.66 13.74 -23.64
CA ILE A 143 28.26 12.46 -24.04
C ILE A 143 27.93 12.14 -25.49
N VAL A 144 28.79 11.37 -26.14
CA VAL A 144 28.56 10.85 -27.50
C VAL A 144 28.63 9.33 -27.48
N VAL A 145 27.64 8.68 -28.10
CA VAL A 145 27.55 7.22 -28.20
C VAL A 145 27.10 6.84 -29.59
N LYS A 146 27.90 6.01 -30.30
CA LYS A 146 27.67 5.66 -31.72
C LYS A 146 27.39 6.88 -32.62
N GLY A 147 28.15 7.97 -32.41
CA GLY A 147 28.00 9.21 -33.16
C GLY A 147 26.78 10.06 -32.78
N GLN A 148 25.94 9.61 -31.84
CA GLN A 148 24.79 10.36 -31.35
C GLN A 148 25.14 11.16 -30.10
N ARG A 149 24.79 12.45 -30.12
CA ARG A 149 25.10 13.41 -29.07
C ARG A 149 23.96 13.51 -28.06
N PHE A 150 24.32 13.44 -26.78
CA PHE A 150 23.40 13.56 -25.66
C PHE A 150 23.82 14.73 -24.77
N VAL A 151 22.85 15.56 -24.38
CA VAL A 151 23.02 16.62 -23.38
C VAL A 151 22.19 16.24 -22.17
N LEU A 152 22.84 16.02 -21.04
CA LEU A 152 22.22 15.60 -19.79
C LEU A 152 22.09 16.83 -18.89
N ILE A 153 20.91 17.06 -18.36
CA ILE A 153 20.59 18.29 -17.62
C ILE A 153 20.04 17.91 -16.25
N ASN A 154 20.67 18.45 -15.22
CA ASN A 154 20.10 18.50 -13.88
C ASN A 154 18.93 19.49 -13.88
N SER A 155 17.71 18.97 -14.03
CA SER A 155 16.49 19.80 -14.15
C SER A 155 16.22 20.68 -12.95
N MET A 156 16.71 20.33 -11.76
CA MET A 156 16.52 21.12 -10.55
C MET A 156 17.38 22.39 -10.58
N ALA A 157 18.44 22.43 -11.40
CA ALA A 157 19.20 23.64 -11.69
C ALA A 157 18.55 24.52 -12.78
N MET A 158 17.41 24.11 -13.36
CA MET A 158 16.66 24.87 -14.36
C MET A 158 15.44 25.58 -13.76
N HIS A 159 15.49 25.95 -12.48
CA HIS A 159 14.42 26.65 -11.79
C HIS A 159 14.21 28.07 -12.32
N GLY A 160 15.29 28.81 -12.60
CA GLY A 160 15.25 30.11 -13.27
C GLY A 160 15.09 31.32 -12.35
N ASP A 161 15.41 31.20 -11.06
CA ASP A 161 15.33 32.30 -10.08
C ASP A 161 16.62 33.15 -9.99
N GLY A 162 17.65 32.80 -10.76
CA GLY A 162 18.93 33.50 -10.78
C GLY A 162 19.86 33.18 -9.61
N CYS A 163 19.58 32.14 -8.81
CA CYS A 163 20.52 31.67 -7.79
C CYS A 163 21.83 31.15 -8.42
N SER A 164 22.87 30.93 -7.61
CA SER A 164 24.19 30.49 -8.11
C SER A 164 24.13 29.16 -8.87
N LEU A 165 23.32 28.20 -8.40
CA LEU A 165 23.12 26.91 -9.05
C LEU A 165 22.51 27.07 -10.45
N CYS A 166 21.44 27.86 -10.56
CA CYS A 166 20.80 28.15 -11.84
C CYS A 166 21.74 28.93 -12.76
N HIS A 167 22.41 29.95 -12.23
CA HIS A 167 23.35 30.75 -13.02
C HIS A 167 24.49 29.91 -13.61
N GLU A 168 25.06 29.00 -12.83
CA GLU A 168 26.11 28.10 -13.29
C GLU A 168 25.61 27.16 -14.40
N ALA A 169 24.45 26.53 -14.22
CA ALA A 169 23.84 25.68 -15.24
C ALA A 169 23.55 26.48 -16.52
N GLU A 170 23.04 27.70 -16.39
CA GLU A 170 22.79 28.57 -17.54
C GLU A 170 24.07 28.97 -18.28
N MET A 171 25.17 29.24 -17.57
CA MET A 171 26.47 29.50 -18.20
C MET A 171 26.96 28.27 -18.97
N GLN A 172 26.87 27.08 -18.39
CA GLN A 172 27.24 25.83 -19.08
C GLN A 172 26.37 25.59 -20.33
N LEU A 173 25.07 25.94 -20.27
CA LEU A 173 24.17 25.84 -21.40
C LEU A 173 24.54 26.82 -22.53
N GLU A 174 24.88 28.06 -22.18
CA GLU A 174 25.33 29.06 -23.15
C GLU A 174 26.68 28.67 -23.77
N ASP A 175 27.58 28.01 -23.04
CA ASP A 175 28.81 27.42 -23.59
C ASP A 175 28.53 26.35 -24.65
N ILE A 176 27.54 25.49 -24.41
CA ILE A 176 27.10 24.51 -25.42
C ILE A 176 26.58 25.22 -26.67
N LYS A 177 25.71 26.21 -26.48
CA LYS A 177 25.08 26.95 -27.58
C LYS A 177 26.12 27.73 -28.40
N ARG A 178 27.12 28.33 -27.75
CA ARG A 178 28.22 29.07 -28.41
C ARG A 178 29.05 28.22 -29.36
N ARG A 179 29.17 26.91 -29.09
CA ARG A 179 29.84 25.99 -30.01
C ARG A 179 29.10 25.82 -31.35
N ASN A 180 27.83 26.22 -31.41
CA ASN A 180 26.98 26.23 -32.62
C ASN A 180 27.12 24.95 -33.47
N LEU A 181 27.05 23.81 -32.80
CA LEU A 181 27.19 22.51 -33.42
C LEU A 181 25.99 22.24 -34.35
N SER A 182 26.28 21.69 -35.52
CA SER A 182 25.26 21.42 -36.54
C SER A 182 24.39 20.21 -36.20
N ASP A 183 24.90 19.27 -35.40
CA ASP A 183 24.18 18.09 -34.96
C ASP A 183 23.25 18.40 -33.78
N ARG A 184 21.99 17.97 -33.90
CA ARG A 184 20.95 18.18 -32.89
C ARG A 184 21.07 17.12 -31.79
N PRO A 185 21.25 17.50 -30.52
CA PRO A 185 21.41 16.53 -29.43
C PRO A 185 20.07 15.92 -29.00
N ILE A 186 20.13 14.74 -28.40
CA ILE A 186 19.06 14.21 -27.56
C ILE A 186 19.26 14.78 -26.15
N VAL A 187 18.24 15.42 -25.61
CA VAL A 187 18.30 16.01 -24.26
C VAL A 187 17.70 15.03 -23.27
N LEU A 188 18.42 14.76 -22.19
CA LEU A 188 17.99 13.92 -21.08
C LEU A 188 17.90 14.79 -19.83
N GLN A 189 16.80 14.69 -19.10
CA GLN A 189 16.58 15.38 -17.83
C GLN A 189 15.63 14.59 -16.96
N HIS A 190 15.36 15.04 -15.73
CA HIS A 190 14.37 14.40 -14.87
C HIS A 190 12.99 15.06 -14.99
N PHE A 191 12.87 16.37 -14.71
CA PHE A 191 11.57 17.05 -14.88
C PHE A 191 11.24 17.19 -16.36
N PRO A 192 9.99 16.89 -16.78
CA PRO A 192 9.55 17.15 -18.13
C PRO A 192 9.61 18.65 -18.47
N LEU A 193 9.62 18.95 -19.77
CA LEU A 193 9.38 20.29 -20.27
C LEU A 193 7.98 20.75 -19.89
N PHE A 194 7.78 22.07 -19.93
CA PHE A 194 6.55 22.71 -19.51
C PHE A 194 5.31 22.14 -20.23
N ARG A 195 4.33 21.72 -19.43
CA ARG A 195 2.96 21.43 -19.84
C ARG A 195 2.04 21.60 -18.64
N THR A 196 0.80 22.00 -18.90
CA THR A 196 -0.17 22.26 -17.82
C THR A 196 -0.89 21.00 -17.33
N SER A 197 -0.83 19.94 -18.12
CA SER A 197 -1.45 18.64 -17.86
C SER A 197 -0.97 17.62 -18.90
N ASP A 198 -1.08 16.35 -18.58
CA ASP A 198 -0.92 15.26 -19.56
C ASP A 198 -2.04 15.24 -20.63
N ALA A 199 -3.09 16.07 -20.50
CA ALA A 199 -4.08 16.29 -21.56
C ALA A 199 -3.47 16.77 -22.90
N GLU A 200 -2.26 17.35 -22.87
CA GLU A 200 -1.48 17.77 -24.04
C GLU A 200 -0.69 16.62 -24.70
N CYS A 201 -0.65 15.44 -24.08
CA CYS A 201 0.11 14.29 -24.55
C CYS A 201 -0.63 13.50 -25.65
N GLU A 202 0.15 12.87 -26.50
CA GLU A 202 -0.25 11.81 -27.42
C GLU A 202 -0.06 10.44 -26.74
N LYS A 203 -0.86 9.45 -27.15
CA LYS A 203 -0.64 8.07 -26.74
C LYS A 203 0.68 7.55 -27.33
N VAL A 204 1.38 6.74 -26.55
CA VAL A 204 2.62 6.06 -26.99
C VAL A 204 2.28 4.74 -27.67
N ASP A 205 1.27 4.06 -27.13
CA ASP A 205 0.68 2.83 -27.65
C ASP A 205 -0.82 2.79 -27.27
N ASP A 206 -1.53 1.75 -27.70
CA ASP A 206 -2.97 1.61 -27.44
C ASP A 206 -3.29 1.38 -25.96
N GLN A 207 -2.35 0.84 -25.20
CA GLN A 207 -2.47 0.56 -23.76
C GLN A 207 -2.15 1.78 -22.89
N HIS A 208 -1.62 2.86 -23.48
CA HIS A 208 -1.36 4.11 -22.80
C HIS A 208 -2.67 4.85 -22.51
N GLU A 209 -3.04 4.94 -21.25
CA GLU A 209 -4.10 5.82 -20.76
C GLU A 209 -3.51 7.17 -20.35
N ILE A 210 -4.12 8.25 -20.86
CA ILE A 210 -3.69 9.62 -20.60
C ILE A 210 -4.55 10.17 -19.47
N ASP A 211 -3.91 10.59 -18.38
CA ASP A 211 -4.58 11.32 -17.32
C ASP A 211 -4.82 12.77 -17.75
N ARG A 212 -6.07 13.09 -18.08
CA ARG A 212 -6.46 14.44 -18.52
C ARG A 212 -6.86 15.35 -17.35
N ALA A 213 -7.02 14.80 -16.14
CA ALA A 213 -7.61 15.51 -15.00
C ALA A 213 -6.55 16.22 -14.15
N GLU A 214 -5.37 15.61 -14.02
CA GLU A 214 -4.29 16.18 -13.23
C GLU A 214 -3.73 17.47 -13.87
N ARG A 215 -3.43 18.44 -13.00
CA ARG A 215 -2.83 19.73 -13.38
C ARG A 215 -1.44 19.83 -12.81
N TYR A 216 -0.52 20.33 -13.62
CA TYR A 216 0.88 20.48 -13.25
C TYR A 216 1.23 21.92 -12.92
N ARG A 217 2.09 22.07 -11.92
CA ARG A 217 2.69 23.34 -11.53
C ARG A 217 4.08 23.43 -12.15
N GLU A 218 4.43 24.63 -12.57
CA GLU A 218 5.79 24.95 -12.98
C GLU A 218 6.74 24.74 -11.80
N GLN A 219 7.96 24.32 -12.12
CA GLN A 219 9.07 24.11 -11.20
C GLN A 219 8.85 23.01 -10.13
N TRP A 220 7.72 22.31 -10.18
CA TRP A 220 7.40 21.16 -9.35
C TRP A 220 7.25 19.94 -10.22
N GLU A 221 6.12 19.80 -10.94
CA GLU A 221 5.88 18.64 -11.79
C GLU A 221 6.53 18.77 -13.18
N THR A 222 6.84 19.99 -13.61
CA THR A 222 7.49 20.28 -14.90
C THR A 222 8.46 21.46 -14.76
N LEU A 223 9.36 21.66 -15.71
CA LEU A 223 10.13 22.90 -15.81
C LEU A 223 9.20 24.10 -16.04
N SER A 224 9.69 25.31 -15.70
CA SER A 224 8.97 26.53 -16.08
C SER A 224 8.89 26.67 -17.60
N GLU A 225 7.90 27.42 -18.07
CA GLU A 225 7.77 27.74 -19.50
C GLU A 225 9.02 28.46 -20.01
N GLN A 226 9.56 29.39 -19.21
CA GLN A 226 10.78 30.14 -19.55
C GLN A 226 11.99 29.22 -19.70
N SER A 227 12.25 28.34 -18.73
CA SER A 227 13.38 27.39 -18.80
C SER A 227 13.21 26.42 -19.96
N THR A 228 11.99 25.98 -20.22
CA THR A 228 11.66 25.14 -21.38
C THR A 228 12.03 25.81 -22.70
N GLN A 229 11.62 27.07 -22.90
CA GLN A 229 11.96 27.82 -24.11
C GLN A 229 13.46 28.08 -24.24
N LYS A 230 14.14 28.33 -23.12
CA LYS A 230 15.60 28.50 -23.09
C LYS A 230 16.33 27.23 -23.53
N LEU A 231 15.92 26.06 -23.03
CA LEU A 231 16.49 24.77 -23.45
C LEU A 231 16.25 24.49 -24.94
N ILE A 232 15.01 24.67 -25.41
CA ILE A 232 14.62 24.41 -26.80
C ILE A 232 15.42 25.29 -27.76
N SER A 233 15.50 26.60 -27.47
CA SER A 233 16.20 27.57 -28.33
C SER A 233 17.71 27.40 -28.31
N SER A 234 18.29 27.02 -27.16
CA SER A 234 19.73 26.85 -27.00
C SER A 234 20.25 25.55 -27.60
N LEU A 235 19.51 24.45 -27.44
CA LEU A 235 19.96 23.11 -27.81
C LEU A 235 19.37 22.60 -29.12
N LYS A 236 18.23 23.15 -29.57
CA LYS A 236 17.56 22.75 -30.80
C LYS A 236 17.35 21.22 -30.89
N PRO A 237 16.80 20.60 -29.84
CA PRO A 237 16.91 19.15 -29.59
C PRO A 237 16.34 18.29 -30.72
N LEU A 238 16.93 17.11 -30.89
CA LEU A 238 16.40 16.04 -31.74
C LEU A 238 15.20 15.34 -31.08
N ALA A 239 15.33 15.06 -29.79
CA ALA A 239 14.29 14.55 -28.91
C ALA A 239 14.62 14.92 -27.46
N VAL A 240 13.62 14.88 -26.58
CA VAL A 240 13.79 15.10 -25.14
C VAL A 240 13.23 13.92 -24.37
N PHE A 241 13.94 13.43 -23.36
CA PHE A 241 13.48 12.37 -22.47
C PHE A 241 13.51 12.84 -21.02
N GLY A 242 12.43 12.58 -20.28
CA GLY A 242 12.24 12.92 -18.88
C GLY A 242 11.55 11.82 -18.06
N GLY A 243 11.32 12.07 -16.78
CA GLY A 243 10.66 11.18 -15.80
C GLY A 243 9.75 11.97 -14.87
N HIS A 244 9.85 11.73 -13.55
CA HIS A 244 9.27 12.52 -12.46
C HIS A 244 7.76 12.38 -12.23
N THR A 245 6.93 12.49 -13.29
CA THR A 245 5.47 12.50 -13.12
C THR A 245 4.88 11.12 -12.82
N HIS A 246 5.69 10.06 -12.90
CA HIS A 246 5.27 8.65 -12.83
C HIS A 246 4.11 8.34 -13.78
N LYS A 247 4.04 9.07 -14.89
CA LYS A 247 3.04 8.95 -15.93
C LYS A 247 3.71 9.11 -17.27
N MET A 248 3.30 8.26 -18.20
CA MET A 248 3.88 8.25 -19.52
C MET A 248 3.34 9.43 -20.32
N CYS A 249 4.18 10.11 -21.10
CA CYS A 249 3.72 11.17 -21.98
C CYS A 249 4.55 11.18 -23.26
N LYS A 250 3.90 11.49 -24.38
CA LYS A 250 4.56 11.85 -25.64
C LYS A 250 4.01 13.18 -26.10
N LYS A 251 4.81 14.24 -26.09
CA LYS A 251 4.37 15.58 -26.50
C LYS A 251 5.15 16.04 -27.72
N ARG A 252 4.44 16.58 -28.72
CA ARG A 252 5.06 17.14 -29.93
C ARG A 252 5.33 18.63 -29.74
N TRP A 253 6.58 19.04 -29.93
CA TRP A 253 7.00 20.44 -29.86
C TRP A 253 7.27 20.99 -31.27
N ARG A 254 6.58 22.09 -31.62
CA ARG A 254 6.80 22.81 -32.87
C ARG A 254 7.81 23.93 -32.65
N ARG A 255 8.69 24.14 -33.63
CA ARG A 255 9.69 25.20 -33.63
C ARG A 255 9.53 26.06 -34.87
N LEU A 256 9.76 27.36 -34.72
CA LEU A 256 9.74 28.31 -35.84
C LEU A 256 11.06 28.28 -36.61
N ASP A 257 12.16 27.96 -35.93
CA ASP A 257 13.53 28.02 -36.41
C ASP A 257 14.11 26.65 -36.81
N GLY A 258 13.25 25.65 -37.02
CA GLY A 258 13.69 24.30 -37.37
C GLY A 258 12.60 23.24 -37.32
N PRO A 259 12.98 21.97 -37.53
CA PRO A 259 12.03 20.86 -37.48
C PRO A 259 11.42 20.69 -36.08
N ALA A 260 10.18 20.20 -36.06
CA ALA A 260 9.54 19.76 -34.83
C ALA A 260 10.30 18.58 -34.20
N PHE A 261 10.14 18.40 -32.90
CA PHE A 261 10.69 17.26 -32.16
C PHE A 261 9.65 16.70 -31.19
N TYR A 262 9.96 15.54 -30.62
CA TYR A 262 9.13 14.91 -29.60
C TYR A 262 9.84 14.90 -28.26
N GLU A 263 9.05 15.15 -27.21
CA GLU A 263 9.40 14.92 -25.82
C GLU A 263 8.69 13.65 -25.34
N TYR A 264 9.40 12.85 -24.55
CA TYR A 264 8.89 11.63 -23.94
C TYR A 264 9.13 11.64 -22.44
N THR A 265 8.06 11.48 -21.65
CA THR A 265 8.17 11.22 -20.21
C THR A 265 8.04 9.71 -19.99
N VAL A 266 9.08 9.11 -19.40
CA VAL A 266 9.13 7.69 -19.05
C VAL A 266 8.28 7.48 -17.79
N ASN A 267 7.50 6.41 -17.76
CA ASN A 267 6.83 6.02 -16.52
C ASN A 267 7.84 5.47 -15.49
N SER A 268 7.48 5.50 -14.22
CA SER A 268 8.29 4.91 -13.15
C SER A 268 8.65 3.46 -13.44
N PHE A 269 9.88 3.07 -13.12
CA PHE A 269 10.32 1.68 -13.16
C PHE A 269 9.88 0.90 -11.91
N SER A 270 9.63 1.61 -10.81
CA SER A 270 9.14 1.03 -9.57
C SER A 270 7.61 0.97 -9.57
N TRP A 271 7.06 -0.22 -9.31
CA TRP A 271 5.61 -0.42 -9.14
C TRP A 271 5.05 0.22 -7.87
N ARG A 272 5.90 0.75 -6.99
CA ARG A 272 5.45 1.51 -5.82
C ARG A 272 4.86 2.85 -6.23
N ASN A 273 5.30 3.40 -7.36
CA ASN A 273 4.99 4.76 -7.79
C ASN A 273 3.93 4.79 -8.91
N GLY A 274 3.52 3.63 -9.44
CA GLY A 274 2.46 3.51 -10.44
C GLY A 274 2.23 2.07 -10.90
N ASP A 275 1.07 1.81 -11.47
CA ASP A 275 0.61 0.45 -11.78
C ASP A 275 1.23 -0.16 -13.05
N VAL A 276 1.94 0.67 -13.85
CA VAL A 276 2.43 0.29 -15.18
C VAL A 276 3.93 0.60 -15.33
N PRO A 277 4.83 -0.21 -14.74
CA PRO A 277 6.25 0.10 -14.75
C PRO A 277 6.79 0.11 -16.18
N GLY A 278 7.68 1.06 -16.48
CA GLY A 278 8.08 1.36 -17.84
C GLY A 278 9.58 1.23 -18.11
N ILE A 279 9.91 0.65 -19.27
CA ILE A 279 11.19 0.87 -19.96
C ILE A 279 10.87 1.33 -21.37
N PHE A 280 11.47 2.43 -21.82
CA PHE A 280 11.46 2.76 -23.24
C PHE A 280 12.64 2.12 -23.96
N LEU A 281 12.31 1.45 -25.06
CA LEU A 281 13.24 0.92 -26.04
C LEU A 281 13.39 1.98 -27.12
N VAL A 282 14.52 2.67 -27.12
CA VAL A 282 14.80 3.77 -28.05
C VAL A 282 15.82 3.32 -29.08
N VAL A 283 15.49 3.54 -30.36
CA VAL A 283 16.43 3.37 -31.46
C VAL A 283 16.69 4.74 -32.09
N VAL A 284 17.96 5.12 -32.17
CA VAL A 284 18.39 6.35 -32.85
C VAL A 284 19.20 5.98 -34.08
N ASP A 285 18.75 6.43 -35.24
CA ASP A 285 19.41 6.19 -36.53
C ASP A 285 19.47 7.48 -37.35
N GLY A 286 20.65 8.09 -37.43
CA GLY A 286 20.79 9.46 -37.93
C GLY A 286 19.92 10.43 -37.14
N GLU A 287 19.03 11.17 -37.84
CA GLU A 287 18.04 12.07 -37.21
C GLU A 287 16.69 11.40 -36.90
N LYS A 288 16.57 10.08 -37.02
CA LYS A 288 15.34 9.36 -36.68
C LYS A 288 15.42 8.83 -35.24
N VAL A 289 14.42 9.18 -34.44
CA VAL A 289 14.22 8.63 -33.09
C VAL A 289 12.95 7.79 -33.10
N MET A 290 13.12 6.49 -32.88
CA MET A 290 12.04 5.51 -32.85
C MET A 290 11.91 4.97 -31.43
N LEU A 291 10.67 4.80 -30.97
CA LEU A 291 10.37 4.43 -29.59
C LEU A 291 9.34 3.31 -29.55
N ALA A 292 9.61 2.33 -28.69
CA ALA A 292 8.63 1.35 -28.24
C ALA A 292 8.66 1.28 -26.72
N LYS A 293 7.50 1.03 -26.13
CA LYS A 293 7.40 0.68 -24.72
C LYS A 293 7.56 -0.82 -24.55
N SER A 294 8.34 -1.25 -23.57
CA SER A 294 8.31 -2.65 -23.13
C SER A 294 7.03 -2.89 -22.30
N GLY A 295 5.93 -3.22 -22.98
CA GLY A 295 4.57 -3.25 -22.41
C GLY A 295 4.26 -4.41 -21.44
N GLN A 296 5.24 -5.27 -21.10
CA GLN A 296 4.94 -6.50 -20.35
C GLN A 296 5.37 -6.49 -18.89
N ILE A 297 6.03 -5.44 -18.39
CA ILE A 297 6.40 -5.37 -16.96
C ILE A 297 5.13 -5.37 -16.08
N ALA A 298 4.03 -4.74 -16.50
CA ALA A 298 2.78 -4.77 -15.74
C ALA A 298 2.11 -6.17 -15.68
N GLN A 299 2.12 -6.94 -16.77
CA GLN A 299 1.45 -8.26 -16.84
C GLN A 299 2.23 -9.38 -16.12
N ILE A 300 3.57 -9.31 -16.10
CA ILE A 300 4.44 -10.25 -15.37
C ILE A 300 4.20 -10.20 -13.85
N PHE A 301 3.84 -9.02 -13.33
CA PHE A 301 3.65 -8.81 -11.89
C PHE A 301 2.30 -9.33 -11.39
N HIS A 302 1.29 -9.44 -12.25
CA HIS A 302 0.09 -10.21 -11.96
C HIS A 302 0.37 -11.72 -12.02
N VAL A 303 1.11 -12.23 -13.01
CA VAL A 303 1.25 -13.69 -13.19
C VAL A 303 2.12 -14.37 -12.11
N SER A 304 3.07 -13.67 -11.49
CA SER A 304 3.96 -14.27 -10.48
C SER A 304 3.36 -14.41 -9.07
N LEU A 305 2.20 -13.80 -8.82
CA LEU A 305 1.44 -13.93 -7.55
C LEU A 305 0.03 -14.51 -7.76
N TYR A 306 -0.59 -14.28 -8.92
CA TYR A 306 -1.98 -14.73 -9.15
C TYR A 306 -2.12 -16.14 -9.71
N SER A 307 -1.07 -16.75 -10.27
CA SER A 307 -1.23 -18.03 -10.99
C SER A 307 -0.97 -19.30 -10.19
N THR A 308 -0.42 -19.25 -8.96
CA THR A 308 -0.16 -20.51 -8.23
C THR A 308 -0.39 -20.53 -6.73
N MET A 309 -0.30 -19.45 -5.96
CA MET A 309 -0.70 -19.49 -4.54
C MET A 309 -1.11 -18.09 -4.04
N ASN A 310 -2.25 -18.01 -3.37
CA ASN A 310 -2.61 -16.96 -2.40
C ASN A 310 -3.11 -15.59 -2.89
N GLN A 311 -4.18 -15.54 -3.69
CA GLN A 311 -5.12 -14.41 -3.54
C GLN A 311 -6.48 -14.83 -2.96
N PRO A 312 -7.15 -15.90 -3.45
CA PRO A 312 -8.35 -16.38 -2.77
C PRO A 312 -7.99 -16.96 -1.40
N CYS A 313 -6.90 -17.73 -1.30
CA CYS A 313 -6.49 -18.31 -0.02
C CYS A 313 -5.86 -17.33 0.97
N TYR A 314 -5.29 -16.17 0.58
CA TYR A 314 -4.79 -15.21 1.59
C TYR A 314 -5.96 -14.51 2.30
N ASP A 315 -7.01 -14.19 1.54
CA ASP A 315 -8.24 -13.61 2.06
C ASP A 315 -9.15 -14.67 2.74
N LEU A 316 -9.02 -15.96 2.38
CA LEU A 316 -9.75 -17.08 3.02
C LEU A 316 -9.01 -17.76 4.18
N LEU A 317 -7.67 -17.66 4.29
CA LEU A 317 -6.88 -18.28 5.37
C LEU A 317 -6.64 -17.36 6.57
N ASN A 318 -7.06 -16.09 6.52
CA ASN A 318 -6.96 -15.21 7.68
C ASN A 318 -8.25 -14.44 7.97
N PRO A 319 -9.24 -15.07 8.63
CA PRO A 319 -10.39 -14.38 9.19
C PRO A 319 -10.04 -13.34 10.27
N GLU A 320 -8.77 -13.26 10.69
CA GLU A 320 -8.23 -12.28 11.65
C GLU A 320 -7.67 -11.00 10.98
N ALA A 321 -7.85 -10.81 9.67
CA ALA A 321 -7.03 -9.90 8.86
C ALA A 321 -7.09 -8.38 9.19
N ARG A 322 -8.05 -7.85 9.96
CA ARG A 322 -8.07 -6.42 10.33
C ARG A 322 -8.66 -6.21 11.74
N PRO A 323 -7.89 -6.54 12.80
CA PRO A 323 -8.35 -6.51 14.20
C PRO A 323 -8.93 -5.16 14.62
N LEU A 324 -8.32 -4.05 14.19
CA LEU A 324 -8.72 -2.71 14.59
C LEU A 324 -10.03 -2.29 13.91
N LEU A 325 -10.20 -2.53 12.61
CA LEU A 325 -11.49 -2.31 11.93
C LEU A 325 -12.59 -3.19 12.51
N ALA A 326 -12.33 -4.48 12.71
CA ALA A 326 -13.29 -5.40 13.33
C ALA A 326 -13.69 -4.95 14.74
N PHE A 327 -12.74 -4.42 15.52
CA PHE A 327 -13.01 -3.86 16.85
C PHE A 327 -13.85 -2.57 16.81
N ILE A 328 -13.61 -1.70 15.83
CA ILE A 328 -14.22 -0.36 15.77
C ILE A 328 -15.61 -0.39 15.13
N VAL A 329 -15.82 -1.17 14.07
CA VAL A 329 -17.08 -1.24 13.32
C VAL A 329 -17.83 -2.57 13.46
N GLY A 330 -17.20 -3.60 14.06
CA GLY A 330 -17.80 -4.93 14.22
C GLY A 330 -18.83 -5.03 15.34
N SER A 331 -19.63 -6.09 15.29
CA SER A 331 -20.75 -6.34 16.21
C SER A 331 -20.37 -7.09 17.48
N ASP A 332 -19.16 -7.62 17.57
CA ASP A 332 -18.72 -8.47 18.68
C ASP A 332 -18.20 -7.63 19.85
N PRO A 333 -18.55 -7.97 21.10
CA PRO A 333 -18.07 -7.25 22.27
C PRO A 333 -16.56 -7.44 22.46
N PRO A 334 -15.84 -6.45 23.03
CA PRO A 334 -14.44 -6.60 23.38
C PRO A 334 -14.19 -7.84 24.24
N SER A 335 -13.04 -8.49 24.06
CA SER A 335 -12.62 -9.60 24.93
C SER A 335 -12.47 -9.13 26.38
N GLU A 336 -12.72 -10.03 27.34
CA GLU A 336 -12.55 -9.72 28.77
C GLU A 336 -11.10 -9.28 29.08
N CYS A 337 -10.12 -9.85 28.37
CA CYS A 337 -8.71 -9.48 28.49
C CYS A 337 -8.47 -8.03 28.06
N LEU A 338 -9.02 -7.63 26.90
CA LEU A 338 -8.91 -6.27 26.39
C LEU A 338 -9.58 -5.26 27.32
N VAL A 339 -10.80 -5.54 27.81
CA VAL A 339 -11.49 -4.66 28.77
C VAL A 339 -10.69 -4.52 30.07
N LYS A 340 -10.21 -5.64 30.63
CA LYS A 340 -9.45 -5.65 31.89
C LYS A 340 -8.13 -4.89 31.76
N CYS A 341 -7.38 -5.12 30.68
CA CYS A 341 -6.06 -4.54 30.51
C CYS A 341 -6.09 -3.07 30.07
N THR A 342 -7.18 -2.59 29.46
CA THR A 342 -7.33 -1.17 29.08
C THR A 342 -8.00 -0.32 30.17
N GLU A 343 -8.58 -0.93 31.22
CA GLU A 343 -9.19 -0.21 32.34
C GLU A 343 -8.25 0.83 33.01
N PRO A 344 -6.92 0.61 33.16
CA PRO A 344 -6.01 1.64 33.69
C PRO A 344 -5.98 2.94 32.87
N MET A 345 -6.18 2.86 31.55
CA MET A 345 -6.13 4.03 30.64
C MET A 345 -7.37 4.92 30.72
N ARG A 346 -8.48 4.40 31.26
CA ARG A 346 -9.77 5.08 31.36
C ARG A 346 -9.70 6.46 32.03
N ARG A 347 -9.13 6.53 33.24
CA ARG A 347 -9.14 7.77 34.03
C ARG A 347 -8.17 8.81 33.44
N PRO A 348 -6.95 8.43 33.03
CA PRO A 348 -6.04 9.37 32.38
C PRO A 348 -6.52 9.88 31.02
N LEU A 349 -7.23 9.08 30.23
CA LEU A 349 -7.89 9.53 29.01
C LEU A 349 -8.96 10.60 29.29
N LEU A 350 -9.71 10.44 30.38
CA LEU A 350 -10.70 11.42 30.81
C LEU A 350 -10.04 12.72 31.30
N ASP A 351 -8.94 12.63 32.05
CA ASP A 351 -8.17 13.79 32.50
C ASP A 351 -7.56 14.55 31.30
N LEU A 352 -7.17 13.83 30.23
CA LEU A 352 -6.66 14.39 28.97
C LEU A 352 -7.73 15.17 28.19
N VAL A 353 -8.92 14.57 28.02
CA VAL A 353 -10.09 15.20 27.38
C VAL A 353 -10.63 16.36 28.21
N ASN A 354 -10.40 16.35 29.54
CA ASN A 354 -10.77 17.43 30.43
C ASN A 354 -9.69 18.50 30.64
N HIS A 355 -8.60 18.46 29.87
CA HIS A 355 -7.57 19.49 29.86
C HIS A 355 -6.80 19.66 31.17
N GLU A 356 -6.69 18.61 31.97
CA GLU A 356 -5.73 18.62 33.08
C GLU A 356 -4.31 18.40 32.53
N LEU A 357 -3.78 19.28 31.68
CA LEU A 357 -2.46 19.15 31.05
C LEU A 357 -1.35 19.57 32.01
N THR A 358 -1.07 18.72 33.00
CA THR A 358 -0.04 18.94 34.01
C THR A 358 1.07 17.89 33.88
N LYS A 359 2.23 18.13 34.49
CA LYS A 359 3.25 17.09 34.62
C LYS A 359 2.68 15.82 35.27
N LYS A 360 1.88 16.03 36.32
CA LYS A 360 1.21 14.97 37.07
C LYS A 360 0.23 14.15 36.22
N SER A 361 -0.48 14.76 35.27
CA SER A 361 -1.42 14.01 34.41
C SER A 361 -0.72 13.19 33.35
N LYS A 362 0.36 13.71 32.74
CA LYS A 362 1.19 12.90 31.85
C LYS A 362 1.79 11.70 32.58
N ASP A 363 2.32 11.90 33.79
CA ASP A 363 2.88 10.79 34.58
C ASP A 363 1.81 9.71 34.85
N LYS A 364 0.57 10.11 35.14
CA LYS A 364 -0.57 9.19 35.24
C LYS A 364 -0.89 8.48 33.91
N ILE A 365 -0.89 9.20 32.78
CA ILE A 365 -1.15 8.64 31.44
C ILE A 365 -0.08 7.60 31.10
N CYS A 366 1.19 7.92 31.32
CA CYS A 366 2.30 7.02 30.99
C CYS A 366 2.39 5.82 31.93
N HIS A 367 2.09 6.01 33.21
CA HIS A 367 1.94 4.89 34.14
C HIS A 367 0.81 3.95 33.68
N ALA A 368 -0.35 4.49 33.30
CA ALA A 368 -1.48 3.70 32.82
C ALA A 368 -1.18 2.98 31.50
N PHE A 369 -0.54 3.66 30.55
CA PHE A 369 -0.12 3.08 29.27
C PHE A 369 0.83 1.90 29.46
N ASN A 370 1.87 2.08 30.28
CA ASN A 370 2.81 1.01 30.61
C ASN A 370 2.11 -0.15 31.33
N THR A 371 1.21 0.14 32.27
CA THR A 371 0.41 -0.89 32.97
C THR A 371 -0.45 -1.69 31.99
N THR A 372 -1.10 -1.02 31.03
CA THR A 372 -1.89 -1.67 29.97
C THR A 372 -1.02 -2.55 29.09
N LYS A 373 0.12 -2.05 28.62
CA LYS A 373 1.07 -2.81 27.79
C LYS A 373 1.59 -4.06 28.51
N THR A 374 2.01 -3.91 29.77
CA THR A 374 2.45 -5.05 30.59
C THR A 374 1.32 -6.05 30.85
N CYS A 375 0.08 -5.59 31.09
CA CYS A 375 -1.08 -6.46 31.27
C CYS A 375 -1.35 -7.31 30.02
N ILE A 376 -1.31 -6.69 28.83
CA ILE A 376 -1.55 -7.37 27.54
C ILE A 376 -0.44 -8.40 27.22
N LEU A 377 0.81 -8.11 27.57
CA LEU A 377 1.94 -9.00 27.35
C LEU A 377 1.95 -10.20 28.32
N ASN A 378 1.60 -9.96 29.59
CA ASN A 378 1.69 -10.96 30.65
C ASN A 378 0.40 -11.77 30.87
N SER A 379 -0.73 -11.32 30.32
CA SER A 379 -2.00 -12.06 30.35
C SER A 379 -2.16 -12.92 29.10
N ASN A 380 -3.05 -13.91 29.15
CA ASN A 380 -3.46 -14.71 27.98
C ASN A 380 -4.38 -13.92 27.01
N CYS A 381 -4.02 -12.68 26.68
CA CYS A 381 -4.76 -11.92 25.67
C CYS A 381 -4.44 -12.46 24.27
N SER A 382 -5.44 -12.43 23.38
CA SER A 382 -5.28 -12.93 22.01
C SER A 382 -4.32 -12.05 21.20
N THR A 383 -3.78 -12.60 20.12
CA THR A 383 -2.96 -11.83 19.15
C THR A 383 -3.74 -10.63 18.61
N THR A 384 -5.04 -10.79 18.38
CA THR A 384 -5.98 -9.72 17.98
C THR A 384 -6.04 -8.59 19.00
N ASP A 385 -6.18 -8.91 20.30
CA ASP A 385 -6.21 -7.90 21.37
C ASP A 385 -4.89 -7.11 21.45
N ARG A 386 -3.76 -7.78 21.23
CA ARG A 386 -2.42 -7.15 21.23
C ARG A 386 -2.32 -6.10 20.12
N VAL A 387 -2.71 -6.46 18.91
CA VAL A 387 -2.68 -5.57 17.74
C VAL A 387 -3.63 -4.37 17.92
N VAL A 388 -4.83 -4.61 18.46
CA VAL A 388 -5.80 -3.52 18.74
C VAL A 388 -5.23 -2.52 19.74
N VAL A 389 -4.64 -2.99 20.85
CA VAL A 389 -4.06 -2.10 21.86
C VAL A 389 -2.86 -1.34 21.32
N GLU A 390 -1.96 -2.00 20.61
CA GLU A 390 -0.78 -1.37 20.02
C GLU A 390 -1.17 -0.18 19.12
N LYS A 391 -2.13 -0.37 18.22
CA LYS A 391 -2.59 0.66 17.29
C LYS A 391 -3.38 1.77 17.98
N LEU A 392 -4.30 1.43 18.88
CA LEU A 392 -5.08 2.43 19.62
C LEU A 392 -4.23 3.27 20.59
N THR A 393 -3.10 2.74 21.04
CA THR A 393 -2.23 3.42 22.01
C THR A 393 -0.94 4.00 21.39
N TYR A 394 -0.81 3.97 20.07
CA TYR A 394 0.36 4.46 19.35
C TYR A 394 0.75 5.90 19.71
N GLY A 395 -0.24 6.81 19.78
CA GLY A 395 0.00 8.20 20.20
C GLY A 395 0.51 8.33 21.64
N PHE A 396 0.13 7.41 22.55
CA PHE A 396 0.62 7.38 23.93
C PHE A 396 2.04 6.84 24.05
N ALA A 397 2.43 5.87 23.21
CA ALA A 397 3.82 5.42 23.12
C ALA A 397 4.75 6.60 22.77
N TRP A 398 4.28 7.49 21.88
CA TRP A 398 4.94 8.77 21.57
C TRP A 398 4.91 9.76 22.75
N ALA A 399 3.77 9.94 23.41
CA ALA A 399 3.66 10.83 24.58
C ALA A 399 4.58 10.42 25.74
N CYS A 400 4.84 9.12 25.88
CA CYS A 400 5.54 8.52 27.01
C CYS A 400 7.01 8.19 26.74
N GLY A 401 7.53 8.60 25.58
CA GLY A 401 8.97 8.56 25.31
C GLY A 401 9.52 7.22 24.84
N GLU A 402 8.67 6.21 24.54
CA GLU A 402 9.13 4.94 23.95
C GLU A 402 9.82 5.14 22.59
N HIS A 403 9.53 6.27 21.96
CA HIS A 403 10.02 6.66 20.65
C HIS A 403 11.10 7.76 20.71
N GLY A 404 11.66 8.07 21.88
CA GLY A 404 12.71 9.09 22.02
C GLY A 404 12.22 10.53 21.75
N TYR A 405 10.91 10.73 21.67
CA TYR A 405 10.24 12.00 21.52
C TYR A 405 9.19 12.15 22.62
N ASP A 406 9.00 13.36 23.13
CA ASP A 406 8.08 13.67 24.22
C ASP A 406 7.42 15.02 23.92
N PRO A 407 6.21 15.05 23.35
CA PRO A 407 5.53 16.29 22.97
C PRO A 407 5.27 17.18 24.19
N PHE A 408 5.10 16.57 25.37
CA PHE A 408 4.82 17.30 26.60
C PHE A 408 6.05 18.09 27.11
N LYS A 409 7.27 17.69 26.74
CA LYS A 409 8.50 18.43 27.07
C LYS A 409 8.50 19.85 26.48
N TYR A 410 7.93 20.01 25.29
CA TYR A 410 7.80 21.31 24.61
C TYR A 410 6.56 22.08 25.06
N LEU A 411 5.56 21.34 25.55
CA LEU A 411 4.31 21.88 26.05
C LEU A 411 4.42 22.45 27.47
N TYR A 412 5.24 21.87 28.36
CA TYR A 412 5.32 22.30 29.76
C TYR A 412 5.82 23.73 29.99
N PRO A 413 6.88 24.22 29.32
CA PRO A 413 7.32 25.60 29.48
C PRO A 413 6.22 26.61 29.10
N CYS A 414 5.49 26.29 28.03
CA CYS A 414 4.33 27.03 27.54
C CYS A 414 3.15 27.04 28.53
N ILE A 415 2.74 25.86 29.00
CA ILE A 415 1.63 25.73 29.97
C ILE A 415 1.98 26.42 31.30
N TYR A 416 3.25 26.40 31.68
CA TYR A 416 3.73 27.04 32.91
C TYR A 416 3.71 28.58 32.80
N SER A 417 4.09 29.15 31.65
CA SER A 417 4.11 30.61 31.42
C SER A 417 2.71 31.20 31.20
N LEU A 418 1.80 30.46 30.58
CA LEU A 418 0.46 30.94 30.17
C LEU A 418 -0.68 30.30 30.98
N GLY A 419 -0.35 29.66 32.11
CA GLY A 419 -1.21 28.70 32.80
C GLY A 419 -2.57 29.21 33.28
N LYS A 420 -2.85 30.51 33.30
CA LYS A 420 -4.20 31.05 33.58
C LYS A 420 -5.03 31.31 32.32
N GLU A 421 -4.42 31.53 31.17
CA GLU A 421 -5.11 31.85 29.89
C GLU A 421 -5.41 30.58 29.10
N ILE A 422 -4.48 29.63 29.04
CA ILE A 422 -4.72 28.29 28.43
C ILE A 422 -5.74 27.48 29.24
N ARG A 423 -5.81 27.68 30.56
CA ARG A 423 -6.82 27.01 31.42
C ARG A 423 -8.23 27.59 31.27
N ARG A 424 -8.42 28.76 30.65
CA ARG A 424 -9.75 29.33 30.33
C ARG A 424 -10.33 28.74 29.04
N GLN A 425 -10.18 27.43 28.84
CA GLN A 425 -10.68 26.69 27.68
C GLN A 425 -12.11 26.16 27.81
N ASP A 426 -12.84 26.62 28.82
CA ASP A 426 -14.31 26.50 28.88
C ASP A 426 -14.96 27.05 27.60
N SER A 427 -14.29 27.97 26.87
CA SER A 427 -14.75 28.47 25.57
C SER A 427 -14.82 27.39 24.48
N CYS A 428 -13.85 26.46 24.36
CA CYS A 428 -13.90 25.43 23.31
C CYS A 428 -14.96 24.36 23.63
N LYS A 429 -15.11 23.98 24.91
CA LYS A 429 -16.17 23.06 25.34
C LYS A 429 -17.55 23.68 25.11
N ALA A 430 -17.73 24.96 25.44
CA ALA A 430 -18.96 25.70 25.18
C ALA A 430 -19.23 25.91 23.68
N GLN A 431 -18.21 26.32 22.90
CA GLN A 431 -18.28 26.61 21.47
C GLN A 431 -18.65 25.37 20.65
N CYS A 432 -18.09 24.21 21.00
CA CYS A 432 -18.33 22.96 20.30
C CYS A 432 -19.52 22.17 20.85
N ASN A 433 -20.27 22.73 21.83
CA ASN A 433 -21.30 22.02 22.59
C ASN A 433 -20.82 20.63 23.05
N ALA A 434 -19.54 20.58 23.43
CA ALA A 434 -18.81 19.35 23.67
C ALA A 434 -19.09 18.92 25.11
N THR A 435 -20.31 18.46 25.38
CA THR A 435 -20.58 17.60 26.54
C THR A 435 -19.96 16.24 26.27
N ILE A 436 -18.63 16.19 26.26
CA ILE A 436 -17.86 14.96 26.16
C ILE A 436 -18.01 14.27 27.51
N ASP A 437 -19.12 13.55 27.66
CA ASP A 437 -19.41 12.78 28.85
C ASP A 437 -18.43 11.60 28.90
N GLY A 438 -17.40 11.75 29.74
CA GLY A 438 -16.40 10.73 29.99
C GLY A 438 -16.98 9.37 30.36
N ASN A 439 -18.16 9.36 31.00
CA ASN A 439 -18.84 8.12 31.33
C ASN A 439 -19.49 7.48 30.11
N LYS A 440 -19.93 8.25 29.10
CA LYS A 440 -20.43 7.72 27.82
C LYS A 440 -19.30 7.18 26.93
N LEU A 441 -18.16 7.86 26.86
CA LEU A 441 -16.95 7.35 26.21
C LEU A 441 -16.48 6.03 26.82
N LEU A 442 -16.54 5.96 28.15
CA LEU A 442 -16.24 4.75 28.90
C LEU A 442 -17.28 3.63 28.72
N MET A 443 -18.57 3.95 28.66
CA MET A 443 -19.60 2.95 28.35
C MET A 443 -19.47 2.44 26.91
N ALA A 444 -19.05 3.31 25.98
CA ALA A 444 -18.77 2.95 24.60
C ALA A 444 -17.56 2.00 24.49
N SER A 445 -16.50 2.20 25.27
CA SER A 445 -15.32 1.32 25.27
C SER A 445 -15.57 -0.09 25.83
N LYS A 446 -16.73 -0.32 26.48
CA LYS A 446 -17.16 -1.62 27.00
C LYS A 446 -18.24 -2.29 26.14
N SER A 447 -18.63 -1.66 25.04
CA SER A 447 -19.71 -2.10 24.18
C SER A 447 -19.18 -2.54 22.81
N PRO A 448 -19.84 -3.48 22.12
CA PRO A 448 -19.55 -3.76 20.70
C PRO A 448 -19.79 -2.51 19.84
N ASN A 449 -18.99 -2.36 18.78
CA ASN A 449 -19.03 -1.24 17.83
C ASN A 449 -18.79 0.14 18.49
N LEU A 450 -17.51 0.41 18.79
CA LEU A 450 -17.06 1.63 19.47
C LEU A 450 -17.56 2.91 18.78
N ILE A 451 -17.53 2.96 17.44
CA ILE A 451 -17.83 4.20 16.70
C ILE A 451 -19.34 4.50 16.66
N SER A 452 -20.19 3.48 16.61
CA SER A 452 -21.66 3.65 16.65
C SER A 452 -22.14 4.30 17.95
N ARG A 453 -21.48 3.99 19.06
CA ARG A 453 -21.81 4.54 20.39
C ARG A 453 -21.29 5.95 20.60
N LEU A 454 -20.36 6.39 19.76
CA LEU A 454 -19.81 7.74 19.76
C LEU A 454 -20.50 8.67 18.76
N GLU A 455 -21.58 8.25 18.08
CA GLU A 455 -22.28 9.04 17.05
C GLU A 455 -22.58 10.49 17.48
N HIS A 456 -23.07 10.69 18.69
CA HIS A 456 -23.40 12.01 19.23
C HIS A 456 -22.19 12.78 19.79
N THR A 457 -21.01 12.16 19.78
CA THR A 457 -19.76 12.69 20.35
C THR A 457 -18.73 13.02 19.27
N CYS A 458 -18.78 12.38 18.10
CA CYS A 458 -17.77 12.52 17.03
C CYS A 458 -17.63 13.96 16.49
N GLU A 459 -18.73 14.60 16.09
CA GLU A 459 -18.73 16.00 15.62
C GLU A 459 -18.27 16.99 16.72
N PRO A 460 -18.81 16.95 17.95
CA PRO A 460 -18.31 17.78 19.05
C PRO A 460 -16.83 17.54 19.38
N LEU A 461 -16.37 16.29 19.32
CA LEU A 461 -14.99 15.91 19.57
C LEU A 461 -14.05 16.48 18.49
N ALA A 462 -14.39 16.34 17.21
CA ALA A 462 -13.58 16.90 16.12
C ALA A 462 -13.50 18.44 16.19
N CYS A 463 -14.64 19.11 16.44
CA CYS A 463 -14.67 20.56 16.68
C CYS A 463 -13.77 20.94 17.85
N PHE A 464 -13.89 20.21 18.95
CA PHE A 464 -13.15 20.47 20.17
C PHE A 464 -11.63 20.28 20.00
N LEU A 465 -11.20 19.23 19.29
CA LEU A 465 -9.79 18.99 18.97
C LEU A 465 -9.22 20.12 18.10
N ASN A 466 -9.95 20.54 17.06
CA ASN A 466 -9.55 21.65 16.19
C ASN A 466 -9.46 22.99 16.95
N CYS A 467 -10.49 23.31 17.75
CA CYS A 467 -10.52 24.51 18.60
C CYS A 467 -9.35 24.52 19.58
N THR A 468 -9.10 23.38 20.23
CA THR A 468 -8.00 23.21 21.19
C THR A 468 -6.64 23.41 20.52
N ALA A 469 -6.40 22.78 19.35
CA ALA A 469 -5.17 22.96 18.59
C ALA A 469 -4.93 24.43 18.25
N LYS A 470 -5.93 25.10 17.67
CA LYS A 470 -5.81 26.51 17.26
C LYS A 470 -5.53 27.43 18.44
N GLN A 471 -6.32 27.31 19.51
CA GLN A 471 -6.11 28.14 20.69
C GLN A 471 -4.73 27.92 21.32
N MET A 472 -4.29 26.66 21.44
CA MET A 472 -2.96 26.36 21.97
C MET A 472 -1.85 26.87 21.05
N ASN A 473 -2.01 26.78 19.73
CA ASN A 473 -1.05 27.27 18.74
C ASN A 473 -0.96 28.80 18.73
N THR A 474 -2.04 29.53 19.04
CA THR A 474 -2.02 31.00 19.17
C THR A 474 -1.04 31.48 20.22
N TYR A 475 -0.99 30.79 21.36
CA TYR A 475 -0.11 31.17 22.47
C TYR A 475 1.25 30.46 22.41
N CYS A 476 1.27 29.25 21.88
CA CYS A 476 2.44 28.39 21.82
C CYS A 476 2.48 27.68 20.47
N PRO A 477 3.12 28.30 19.47
CA PRO A 477 3.20 27.77 18.11
C PRO A 477 3.57 26.29 18.12
N THR A 478 2.85 25.50 17.33
CA THR A 478 3.01 24.04 17.17
C THR A 478 2.67 23.15 18.37
N SER A 479 2.53 23.70 19.57
CA SER A 479 2.31 22.89 20.78
C SER A 479 0.90 22.29 20.82
N GLY A 480 -0.10 22.98 20.28
CA GLY A 480 -1.44 22.47 20.08
C GLY A 480 -1.48 21.33 19.06
N SER A 481 -0.82 21.49 17.92
CA SER A 481 -0.70 20.45 16.89
C SER A 481 0.00 19.18 17.42
N ARG A 482 1.10 19.33 18.18
CA ARG A 482 1.80 18.20 18.82
C ARG A 482 0.95 17.49 19.86
N PHE A 483 0.10 18.23 20.56
CA PHE A 483 -0.84 17.68 21.53
C PHE A 483 -1.97 16.89 20.86
N ILE A 484 -2.59 17.47 19.83
CA ILE A 484 -3.66 16.80 19.08
C ILE A 484 -3.16 15.54 18.40
N HIS A 485 -1.91 15.53 17.88
CA HIS A 485 -1.29 14.34 17.30
C HIS A 485 -1.37 13.11 18.23
N VAL A 486 -1.11 13.26 19.53
CA VAL A 486 -1.21 12.15 20.50
C VAL A 486 -2.60 11.53 20.54
N ILE A 487 -3.64 12.34 20.33
CA ILE A 487 -5.05 11.91 20.38
C ILE A 487 -5.48 11.35 19.01
N VAL A 488 -5.05 11.96 17.91
CA VAL A 488 -5.51 11.59 16.56
C VAL A 488 -4.76 10.42 15.93
N SER A 489 -3.58 10.05 16.42
CA SER A 489 -2.80 8.93 15.86
C SER A 489 -3.56 7.59 15.81
N ALA A 490 -4.48 7.34 16.76
CA ALA A 490 -5.30 6.13 16.74
C ALA A 490 -6.31 6.12 15.56
N PHE A 491 -6.78 7.29 15.15
CA PHE A 491 -7.64 7.44 13.98
C PHE A 491 -6.84 7.42 12.67
N ASP A 492 -5.56 7.80 12.70
CA ASP A 492 -4.66 7.66 11.55
C ASP A 492 -4.43 6.18 11.22
N GLU A 493 -4.15 5.35 12.22
CA GLU A 493 -4.05 3.89 12.06
C GLU A 493 -5.35 3.26 11.53
N LEU A 494 -6.50 3.84 11.92
CA LEU A 494 -7.82 3.41 11.45
C LEU A 494 -8.06 3.82 9.99
N GLY A 495 -7.74 5.06 9.62
CA GLY A 495 -7.84 5.56 8.25
C GLY A 495 -6.93 4.76 7.30
N ASP A 496 -5.71 4.46 7.72
CA ASP A 496 -4.77 3.61 7.00
C ASP A 496 -5.31 2.20 6.74
N GLU A 497 -5.92 1.58 7.75
CA GLU A 497 -6.55 0.27 7.58
C GLU A 497 -7.78 0.34 6.67
N TYR A 498 -8.59 1.39 6.79
CA TYR A 498 -9.76 1.63 5.95
C TYR A 498 -9.39 1.78 4.47
N MET A 499 -8.35 2.58 4.17
CA MET A 499 -7.87 2.82 2.80
C MET A 499 -7.26 1.56 2.16
N ARG A 500 -6.80 0.60 2.95
CA ARG A 500 -6.32 -0.72 2.48
C ARG A 500 -7.45 -1.72 2.20
N THR A 501 -8.72 -1.37 2.51
CA THR A 501 -9.87 -2.24 2.24
C THR A 501 -10.38 -2.08 0.80
N THR A 502 -11.01 -3.12 0.27
CA THR A 502 -11.62 -3.08 -1.08
C THR A 502 -12.79 -2.11 -1.11
N GLN A 503 -13.15 -1.59 -2.28
CA GLN A 503 -14.26 -0.63 -2.41
C GLN A 503 -15.61 -1.18 -1.91
N THR A 504 -15.83 -2.49 -2.05
CA THR A 504 -17.00 -3.19 -1.51
C THR A 504 -16.99 -3.24 0.03
N GLU A 505 -15.82 -3.52 0.63
CA GLU A 505 -15.63 -3.47 2.08
C GLU A 505 -15.76 -2.04 2.62
N GLN A 506 -15.18 -1.04 1.95
CA GLN A 506 -15.31 0.37 2.30
C GLN A 506 -16.78 0.80 2.34
N THR A 507 -17.58 0.36 1.37
CA THR A 507 -19.01 0.63 1.32
C THR A 507 -19.74 -0.05 2.49
N SER A 508 -19.41 -1.30 2.81
CA SER A 508 -19.97 -2.04 3.95
C SER A 508 -19.58 -1.43 5.31
N ILE A 509 -18.33 -0.99 5.45
CA ILE A 509 -17.80 -0.31 6.64
C ILE A 509 -18.55 1.01 6.83
N MET A 510 -18.63 1.84 5.79
CA MET A 510 -19.30 3.15 5.87
C MET A 510 -20.82 3.07 6.05
N GLN A 511 -21.45 1.93 5.74
CA GLN A 511 -22.84 1.67 6.11
C GLN A 511 -23.04 1.51 7.63
N ASN A 512 -22.01 1.05 8.34
CA ASN A 512 -22.03 0.83 9.79
C ASN A 512 -21.41 1.98 10.59
N VAL A 513 -20.75 2.93 9.92
CA VAL A 513 -20.21 4.15 10.52
C VAL A 513 -21.28 5.25 10.50
N PRO A 514 -21.65 5.83 11.66
CA PRO A 514 -22.55 6.97 11.68
C PRO A 514 -21.98 8.13 10.88
N LYS A 515 -22.81 8.83 10.09
CA LYS A 515 -22.37 9.95 9.23
C LYS A 515 -21.54 11.00 9.98
N LYS A 516 -21.89 11.25 11.24
CA LYS A 516 -21.21 12.19 12.15
C LYS A 516 -19.78 11.78 12.53
N CYS A 517 -19.44 10.51 12.36
CA CYS A 517 -18.13 9.94 12.67
C CYS A 517 -17.27 9.70 11.42
N ALA A 518 -17.81 9.95 10.21
CA ALA A 518 -17.09 9.75 8.95
C ALA A 518 -15.81 10.60 8.86
N ILE A 519 -15.75 11.73 9.57
CA ILE A 519 -14.58 12.63 9.62
C ILE A 519 -13.29 11.91 10.06
N PHE A 520 -13.39 10.87 10.90
CA PHE A 520 -12.23 10.12 11.38
C PHE A 520 -11.74 9.05 10.41
N PHE A 521 -12.41 8.87 9.27
CA PHE A 521 -12.02 8.00 8.17
C PHE A 521 -11.58 8.78 6.92
N ASP A 522 -11.70 10.12 6.94
CA ASP A 522 -11.30 10.99 5.84
C ASP A 522 -9.90 11.55 6.11
N GLU A 523 -8.94 11.17 5.28
CA GLU A 523 -7.54 11.56 5.41
C GLU A 523 -7.35 13.07 5.38
N LYS A 524 -8.08 13.79 4.50
CA LYS A 524 -7.96 15.24 4.36
C LYS A 524 -8.53 15.98 5.56
N GLU A 525 -9.62 15.47 6.15
CA GLU A 525 -10.16 16.04 7.38
C GLU A 525 -9.26 15.77 8.58
N MET A 526 -8.65 14.58 8.66
CA MET A 526 -7.67 14.24 9.68
C MET A 526 -6.37 15.03 9.55
N GLU A 527 -5.98 15.39 8.33
CA GLU A 527 -4.85 16.29 8.03
C GLU A 527 -5.13 17.71 8.56
N LYS A 528 -6.34 18.25 8.34
CA LYS A 528 -6.75 19.56 8.88
C LYS A 528 -6.73 19.65 10.41
N LEU A 529 -6.91 18.53 11.11
CA LEU A 529 -6.82 18.46 12.57
C LEU A 529 -5.36 18.46 13.07
N ARG A 530 -4.40 18.08 12.22
CA ARG A 530 -2.97 17.95 12.55
C ARG A 530 -2.17 19.22 12.24
N PHE A 531 -2.43 19.86 11.11
CA PHE A 531 -1.54 20.87 10.54
C PHE A 531 -2.10 22.30 10.66
N ASP A 532 -1.30 23.18 11.27
CA ASP A 532 -1.37 24.62 11.08
C ASP A 532 -0.10 25.03 10.30
N GLU A 533 -0.14 26.09 9.49
CA GLU A 533 0.88 26.44 8.48
C GLU A 533 2.32 26.53 9.04
N LEU A 534 2.48 26.69 10.35
CA LEU A 534 3.77 26.79 11.07
C LEU A 534 4.38 25.44 11.53
N PHE A 535 3.67 24.31 11.45
CA PHE A 535 4.12 23.02 12.01
C PHE A 535 5.13 22.25 11.12
N ILE A 536 5.10 22.48 9.80
CA ILE A 536 5.91 21.73 8.82
C ILE A 536 7.41 21.98 9.01
N SER A 537 7.81 23.17 9.48
CA SER A 537 9.22 23.53 9.72
C SER A 537 9.80 22.86 10.99
N ASP A 538 8.97 22.57 11.99
CA ASP A 538 9.39 22.08 13.30
C ASP A 538 9.43 20.54 13.39
N LEU A 539 8.60 19.85 12.59
CA LEU A 539 8.68 18.40 12.39
C LEU A 539 10.06 17.99 11.85
N PHE A 540 10.68 18.87 11.05
CA PHE A 540 12.03 18.72 10.52
C PHE A 540 13.08 18.63 11.63
N PHE A 541 12.98 19.47 12.68
CA PHE A 541 13.92 19.51 13.82
C PHE A 541 13.77 18.30 14.75
N MET A 542 12.55 17.79 14.92
CA MET A 542 12.27 16.63 15.78
C MET A 542 12.84 15.33 15.20
N ILE A 543 12.74 15.13 13.88
CA ILE A 543 13.26 13.96 13.19
C ILE A 543 14.80 13.97 13.17
N THR A 544 15.43 15.15 13.07
CA THR A 544 16.91 15.28 13.09
C THR A 544 17.53 14.96 14.44
N SER A 545 16.84 15.26 15.56
CA SER A 545 17.38 15.05 16.92
C SER A 545 17.46 13.58 17.38
N ARG A 546 16.75 12.66 16.71
CA ARG A 546 16.75 11.21 16.98
C ARG A 546 18.08 10.52 16.63
N LYS A 547 18.86 11.07 15.69
CA LYS A 547 20.04 10.40 15.12
C LYS A 547 21.28 10.38 16.02
N GLN A 548 21.31 11.18 17.09
CA GLN A 548 22.55 11.37 17.85
C GLN A 548 22.66 10.52 19.11
N ARG A 549 21.57 9.95 19.65
CA ARG A 549 21.59 9.24 20.95
C ARG A 549 21.34 7.72 20.92
N SER A 550 20.63 7.16 19.93
CA SER A 550 20.40 5.71 19.88
C SER A 550 21.60 4.91 19.35
N ARG A 551 22.60 5.58 18.79
CA ARG A 551 23.83 4.98 18.23
C ARG A 551 24.78 4.38 19.27
N GLN A 552 24.63 4.67 20.57
CA GLN A 552 25.64 4.29 21.57
C GLN A 552 25.34 3.02 22.36
N SER A 553 24.12 2.48 22.32
CA SER A 553 23.74 1.31 23.16
C SER A 553 23.27 0.07 22.40
N ALA A 554 22.90 0.18 21.11
CA ALA A 554 22.47 -0.96 20.30
C ALA A 554 23.59 -1.59 19.43
N VAL A 555 24.76 -0.92 19.34
CA VAL A 555 25.88 -1.33 18.48
C VAL A 555 26.73 -2.45 19.10
N LEU A 556 26.66 -2.69 20.42
CA LEU A 556 27.54 -3.66 21.09
C LEU A 556 27.03 -5.12 21.07
N GLU A 557 25.73 -5.36 20.86
CA GLU A 557 25.16 -6.73 20.90
C GLU A 557 24.92 -7.30 19.49
N ALA A 558 24.63 -6.45 18.50
CA ALA A 558 24.36 -6.87 17.12
C ALA A 558 25.64 -7.24 16.34
N ASP A 559 26.75 -6.55 16.59
CA ASP A 559 28.03 -6.85 15.93
C ASP A 559 28.56 -8.24 16.29
N ARG A 560 28.26 -8.75 17.48
CA ARG A 560 28.73 -10.08 17.92
C ARG A 560 27.99 -11.24 17.22
N ILE A 561 26.71 -11.05 16.91
CA ILE A 561 25.88 -12.06 16.23
C ILE A 561 26.12 -12.02 14.72
N VAL A 562 26.32 -10.83 14.14
CA VAL A 562 26.61 -10.68 12.71
C VAL A 562 28.02 -11.19 12.38
N MET A 563 29.02 -10.97 13.24
CA MET A 563 30.36 -11.51 13.00
C MET A 563 30.43 -13.05 13.12
N ASP A 564 29.67 -13.68 14.03
CA ASP A 564 29.58 -15.16 14.12
C ASP A 564 28.88 -15.79 12.91
N LEU A 565 27.98 -15.04 12.25
CA LEU A 565 27.32 -15.45 11.01
C LEU A 565 28.19 -15.21 9.77
N VAL A 566 28.96 -14.12 9.73
CA VAL A 566 29.86 -13.78 8.61
C VAL A 566 31.06 -14.73 8.56
N GLU A 567 31.59 -15.16 9.70
CA GLU A 567 32.70 -16.14 9.74
C GLU A 567 32.27 -17.54 9.26
N ARG A 568 30.97 -17.89 9.40
CA ARG A 568 30.40 -19.14 8.87
C ARG A 568 30.05 -19.11 7.38
N MET A 569 29.97 -17.92 6.78
CA MET A 569 29.60 -17.75 5.36
C MET A 569 30.80 -17.47 4.43
N GLN A 570 32.02 -17.46 4.96
CA GLN A 570 33.25 -17.13 4.21
C GLN A 570 34.05 -18.35 3.72
N VAL A 571 33.43 -19.52 3.56
CA VAL A 571 34.07 -20.67 2.91
C VAL A 571 33.38 -20.95 1.58
N ASP A 572 34.19 -20.83 0.52
CA ASP A 572 33.98 -21.24 -0.88
C ASP A 572 33.13 -20.36 -1.81
N MET A 573 33.78 -19.34 -2.39
CA MET A 573 33.46 -18.87 -3.75
C MET A 573 34.72 -18.86 -4.63
N THR A 574 35.02 -20.00 -5.24
CA THR A 574 35.85 -20.10 -6.45
C THR A 574 34.99 -20.45 -7.66
N PRO A 575 35.41 -20.13 -8.91
CA PRO A 575 34.55 -20.23 -10.08
C PRO A 575 34.21 -21.69 -10.40
N GLN A 576 32.92 -22.01 -10.50
CA GLN A 576 32.49 -23.37 -10.82
C GLN A 576 32.84 -23.75 -12.25
N THR A 577 33.56 -24.86 -12.37
CA THR A 577 33.75 -25.67 -13.58
C THR A 577 32.41 -26.17 -14.14
N PRO A 578 32.31 -26.47 -15.45
CA PRO A 578 31.04 -26.90 -16.05
C PRO A 578 30.51 -28.21 -15.41
N LEU A 579 29.19 -28.28 -15.23
CA LEU A 579 28.50 -29.41 -14.62
C LEU A 579 28.84 -30.73 -15.33
N VAL A 580 29.47 -31.65 -14.60
CA VAL A 580 29.60 -33.05 -15.01
C VAL A 580 28.38 -33.81 -14.45
N TRP A 581 27.55 -34.35 -15.34
CA TRP A 581 26.40 -35.18 -14.97
C TRP A 581 26.88 -36.54 -14.45
N ASP A 582 27.11 -36.64 -13.14
CA ASP A 582 27.36 -37.92 -12.50
C ASP A 582 26.04 -38.67 -12.21
N LEU A 583 26.16 -39.98 -11.98
CA LEU A 583 25.00 -40.85 -11.75
C LEU A 583 24.16 -40.37 -10.55
N LYS A 584 24.76 -39.72 -9.55
CA LYS A 584 24.05 -39.18 -8.38
C LYS A 584 23.23 -37.96 -8.72
N ALA A 585 23.76 -37.02 -9.50
CA ALA A 585 23.04 -35.84 -9.97
C ALA A 585 21.85 -36.23 -10.86
N VAL A 586 22.03 -37.20 -11.74
CA VAL A 586 20.93 -37.75 -12.56
C VAL A 586 19.87 -38.42 -11.68
N THR A 587 20.27 -39.16 -10.64
CA THR A 587 19.34 -39.83 -9.72
C THR A 587 18.55 -38.83 -8.87
N ILE A 588 19.19 -37.75 -8.41
CA ILE A 588 18.54 -36.68 -7.65
C ILE A 588 17.58 -35.89 -8.55
N CYS A 589 17.98 -35.54 -9.77
CA CYS A 589 17.09 -34.91 -10.73
C CYS A 589 15.90 -35.81 -11.10
N ALA A 590 16.12 -37.12 -11.28
CA ALA A 590 15.05 -38.07 -11.52
C ALA A 590 14.08 -38.16 -10.32
N ALA A 591 14.59 -38.17 -9.08
CA ALA A 591 13.75 -38.15 -7.89
C ALA A 591 12.92 -36.86 -7.77
N ILE A 592 13.51 -35.70 -8.08
CA ILE A 592 12.80 -34.42 -8.08
C ILE A 592 11.74 -34.40 -9.17
N VAL A 593 12.05 -34.87 -10.39
CA VAL A 593 11.08 -34.97 -11.49
C VAL A 593 9.95 -35.94 -11.14
N VAL A 594 10.23 -37.05 -10.46
CA VAL A 594 9.22 -37.99 -9.96
C VAL A 594 8.33 -37.33 -8.92
N ILE A 595 8.88 -36.59 -7.95
CA ILE A 595 8.09 -35.86 -6.95
C ILE A 595 7.23 -34.78 -7.61
N MET A 596 7.79 -34.05 -8.58
CA MET A 596 7.03 -33.05 -9.34
C MET A 596 5.92 -33.70 -10.16
N ALA A 597 6.18 -34.84 -10.80
CA ALA A 597 5.17 -35.60 -11.54
C ALA A 597 4.08 -36.13 -10.59
N LEU A 598 4.42 -36.62 -9.40
CA LEU A 598 3.45 -37.05 -8.39
C LEU A 598 2.58 -35.89 -7.89
N ASN A 599 3.17 -34.70 -7.69
CA ASN A 599 2.43 -33.50 -7.29
C ASN A 599 1.52 -32.97 -8.42
N VAL A 600 1.98 -33.04 -9.68
CA VAL A 600 1.16 -32.67 -10.85
C VAL A 600 0.03 -33.69 -11.06
N VAL A 601 0.28 -34.98 -10.90
CA VAL A 601 -0.75 -36.03 -10.92
C VAL A 601 -1.74 -35.83 -9.77
N GLY A 602 -1.27 -35.51 -8.56
CA GLY A 602 -2.12 -35.19 -7.43
C GLY A 602 -2.99 -33.94 -7.69
N LEU A 603 -2.43 -32.92 -8.32
CA LEU A 603 -3.16 -31.71 -8.71
C LEU A 603 -4.17 -31.99 -9.81
N ILE A 604 -3.80 -32.74 -10.86
CA ILE A 604 -4.71 -33.17 -11.92
C ILE A 604 -5.82 -34.04 -11.34
N PHE A 605 -5.51 -34.96 -10.43
CA PHE A 605 -6.51 -35.77 -9.74
C PHE A 605 -7.44 -34.91 -8.87
N THR A 606 -6.91 -33.91 -8.16
CA THR A 606 -7.71 -33.00 -7.32
C THR A 606 -8.60 -32.09 -8.16
N VAL A 607 -8.10 -31.60 -9.30
CA VAL A 607 -8.85 -30.80 -10.26
C VAL A 607 -9.88 -31.67 -10.97
N TRP A 608 -9.51 -32.87 -11.43
CA TRP A 608 -10.43 -33.84 -11.99
C TRP A 608 -11.51 -34.22 -10.99
N TRP A 609 -11.16 -34.49 -9.72
CA TRP A 609 -12.10 -34.75 -8.62
C TRP A 609 -13.02 -33.56 -8.35
N CYS A 610 -12.51 -32.32 -8.37
CA CYS A 610 -13.33 -31.10 -8.25
C CYS A 610 -14.26 -30.89 -9.45
N LEU A 611 -13.84 -31.31 -10.64
CA LEU A 611 -14.61 -31.15 -11.88
C LEU A 611 -15.62 -32.29 -12.09
N THR A 612 -15.33 -33.51 -11.62
CA THR A 612 -16.25 -34.65 -11.67
C THR A 612 -17.20 -34.73 -10.47
N SER A 613 -16.93 -33.97 -9.40
CA SER A 613 -17.84 -33.81 -8.25
C SER A 613 -18.89 -32.70 -8.43
N ARG A 614 -18.90 -32.00 -9.57
CA ARG A 614 -19.97 -31.07 -9.96
C ARG A 614 -20.69 -31.57 -11.21
N ASP A 615 -21.89 -32.08 -10.94
CA ASP A 615 -23.05 -32.28 -11.82
C ASP A 615 -23.04 -33.52 -12.72
N GLU A 616 -23.60 -34.64 -12.25
CA GLU A 616 -24.97 -35.10 -12.55
C GLU A 616 -25.21 -36.54 -12.01
N ASP A 617 -26.36 -36.72 -11.36
CA ASP A 617 -27.05 -37.97 -10.98
C ASP A 617 -26.30 -39.17 -10.35
N GLY A 618 -26.81 -39.57 -9.19
CA GLY A 618 -26.21 -40.59 -8.33
C GLY A 618 -26.09 -41.98 -8.94
N THR A 619 -24.97 -42.63 -8.64
CA THR A 619 -24.90 -44.01 -8.10
C THR A 619 -23.47 -44.28 -7.63
N GLU A 620 -23.19 -44.12 -6.33
CA GLU A 620 -21.99 -44.69 -5.74
C GLU A 620 -22.11 -46.22 -5.74
N ASN A 621 -21.28 -46.86 -6.55
CA ASN A 621 -21.02 -48.27 -6.44
C ASN A 621 -20.24 -48.52 -5.13
N SER A 622 -20.92 -49.15 -4.17
CA SER A 622 -20.29 -49.63 -2.94
C SER A 622 -19.20 -50.66 -3.28
N ARG A 623 -17.99 -50.47 -2.75
CA ARG A 623 -17.12 -51.50 -2.14
C ARG A 623 -15.67 -51.03 -2.09
N SER A 624 -15.25 -50.53 -0.92
CA SER A 624 -14.07 -51.07 -0.24
C SER A 624 -14.03 -50.48 1.16
N SER A 625 -14.53 -51.25 2.12
CA SER A 625 -14.35 -51.01 3.55
C SER A 625 -12.94 -51.40 3.95
N MET A 626 -12.22 -50.54 4.68
CA MET A 626 -11.47 -50.94 5.88
C MET A 626 -11.26 -49.73 6.80
N ALA A 627 -11.48 -49.99 8.09
CA ALA A 627 -11.84 -49.04 9.12
C ALA A 627 -10.65 -48.38 9.82
N LEU A 628 -10.80 -47.10 10.21
CA LEU A 628 -10.22 -46.61 11.46
C LEU A 628 -11.07 -45.46 12.04
N ASN A 629 -11.76 -45.81 13.13
CA ASN A 629 -12.32 -45.01 14.22
C ASN A 629 -13.33 -43.88 13.94
N GLN A 630 -14.53 -44.17 14.45
CA GLN A 630 -15.67 -43.29 14.69
C GLN A 630 -15.30 -42.04 15.51
N PHE A 631 -15.71 -40.87 15.04
CA PHE A 631 -16.32 -39.87 15.90
C PHE A 631 -17.79 -39.73 15.48
N VAL A 632 -18.67 -40.07 16.41
CA VAL A 632 -20.12 -39.92 16.31
C VAL A 632 -20.46 -38.46 16.58
N GLU A 633 -21.01 -37.74 15.61
CA GLU A 633 -21.69 -36.46 15.89
C GLU A 633 -23.19 -36.70 16.14
N PRO A 634 -23.75 -36.20 17.26
CA PRO A 634 -25.15 -36.39 17.57
C PRO A 634 -26.02 -35.22 17.08
N ASN A 635 -27.21 -35.57 16.56
CA ASN A 635 -28.43 -34.77 16.59
C ASN A 635 -28.41 -33.39 15.93
N ILE A 636 -28.43 -33.36 14.59
CA ILE A 636 -28.78 -32.15 13.85
C ILE A 636 -30.27 -31.85 14.06
N ARG A 637 -30.58 -30.68 14.64
CA ARG A 637 -31.96 -30.18 14.84
C ARG A 637 -32.15 -28.86 14.10
N MET A 638 -33.26 -28.74 13.37
CA MET A 638 -33.62 -27.51 12.67
C MET A 638 -34.40 -26.57 13.60
N LYS A 639 -34.04 -25.28 13.64
CA LYS A 639 -34.72 -24.25 14.44
C LYS A 639 -35.62 -23.38 13.57
N LEU A 640 -36.93 -23.49 13.74
CA LEU A 640 -37.92 -22.68 13.02
C LEU A 640 -38.35 -21.47 13.85
N LYS A 641 -38.39 -20.29 13.23
CA LYS A 641 -38.79 -19.01 13.84
C LYS A 641 -40.02 -18.47 13.10
N LEU A 642 -41.16 -18.41 13.77
CA LEU A 642 -42.44 -18.02 13.14
C LEU A 642 -42.60 -16.49 13.04
N PRO A 643 -43.20 -15.97 11.96
CA PRO A 643 -43.50 -14.54 11.80
C PRO A 643 -44.63 -14.07 12.74
N LYS A 644 -44.66 -12.78 13.07
CA LYS A 644 -45.75 -12.15 13.86
C LYS A 644 -47.00 -12.03 12.98
N LEU A 645 -48.06 -12.78 13.29
CA LEU A 645 -49.38 -12.56 12.69
C LEU A 645 -50.03 -11.32 13.32
N LYS A 646 -50.69 -10.50 12.49
CA LYS A 646 -51.44 -9.32 12.94
C LYS A 646 -52.72 -9.75 13.68
N PRO A 647 -53.18 -8.99 14.69
CA PRO A 647 -54.33 -9.36 15.53
C PRO A 647 -55.64 -9.56 14.77
N ASP A 648 -55.79 -8.92 13.60
CA ASP A 648 -57.06 -8.86 12.88
C ASP A 648 -57.36 -10.12 12.04
N ALA A 649 -56.38 -11.03 11.90
CA ALA A 649 -56.54 -12.31 11.18
C ALA A 649 -57.01 -13.47 12.08
N LEU A 650 -57.37 -13.20 13.35
CA LEU A 650 -57.54 -14.22 14.40
C LEU A 650 -59.00 -14.50 14.82
N ARG A 651 -60.01 -14.18 13.98
CA ARG A 651 -61.41 -14.24 14.44
C ARG A 651 -62.25 -15.47 14.13
N ASP A 652 -61.82 -16.44 13.32
CA ASP A 652 -62.69 -17.59 12.98
C ASP A 652 -61.95 -18.94 12.90
N SER A 653 -61.38 -19.42 14.01
CA SER A 653 -60.90 -20.81 14.07
C SER A 653 -60.82 -21.31 15.52
N GLU A 654 -61.67 -22.28 15.85
CA GLU A 654 -61.84 -22.91 17.17
C GLU A 654 -60.71 -23.88 17.59
N GLN A 655 -59.62 -24.02 16.83
CA GLN A 655 -58.54 -24.96 17.21
C GLN A 655 -57.39 -24.28 17.99
N ASP A 656 -57.04 -24.87 19.14
CA ASP A 656 -56.00 -24.41 20.10
C ASP A 656 -54.54 -24.74 19.69
N VAL A 657 -54.37 -25.32 18.51
CA VAL A 657 -53.09 -25.79 17.97
C VAL A 657 -52.95 -25.37 16.50
N LEU A 658 -51.73 -25.03 16.12
CA LEU A 658 -51.32 -24.71 14.74
C LEU A 658 -50.57 -25.92 14.18
N GLU A 659 -51.06 -26.48 13.09
CA GLU A 659 -50.37 -27.54 12.36
C GLU A 659 -49.45 -26.95 11.29
N LEU A 660 -48.16 -27.23 11.40
CA LEU A 660 -47.13 -26.73 10.49
C LEU A 660 -46.51 -27.90 9.75
N ARG A 661 -46.65 -27.93 8.42
CA ARG A 661 -45.94 -28.90 7.59
C ARG A 661 -44.52 -28.41 7.34
N VAL A 662 -43.55 -29.24 7.68
CA VAL A 662 -42.13 -28.93 7.51
C VAL A 662 -41.44 -30.11 6.82
N PRO A 663 -40.43 -29.85 5.97
CA PRO A 663 -39.72 -30.91 5.28
C PRO A 663 -38.90 -31.73 6.28
N ARG A 664 -38.96 -33.07 6.20
CA ARG A 664 -38.25 -33.96 7.14
C ARG A 664 -36.73 -33.88 7.07
N ASN A 665 -36.20 -33.32 5.98
CA ASN A 665 -34.77 -33.30 5.64
C ASN A 665 -34.17 -31.88 5.51
N GLY A 666 -34.94 -30.83 5.85
CA GLY A 666 -34.45 -29.47 6.07
C GLY A 666 -34.21 -28.59 4.84
N ASN A 667 -34.18 -29.12 3.60
CA ASN A 667 -33.71 -28.34 2.46
C ASN A 667 -34.68 -28.17 1.27
N GLN A 668 -35.76 -28.97 1.11
CA GLN A 668 -36.74 -28.76 0.02
C GLN A 668 -38.17 -29.25 0.37
N PHE A 669 -39.21 -28.52 -0.05
CA PHE A 669 -40.62 -28.92 0.06
C PHE A 669 -41.04 -29.74 -1.17
N HIS A 670 -41.07 -31.07 -1.05
CA HIS A 670 -41.77 -31.95 -1.98
C HIS A 670 -42.96 -32.57 -1.24
N GLN A 671 -44.14 -32.64 -1.89
CA GLN A 671 -45.42 -33.07 -1.29
C GLN A 671 -45.38 -34.44 -0.60
N ASN A 672 -44.39 -35.28 -0.91
CA ASN A 672 -44.27 -36.65 -0.38
C ASN A 672 -43.29 -36.78 0.80
N ASP A 673 -42.59 -35.72 1.21
CA ASP A 673 -41.50 -35.77 2.23
C ASP A 673 -41.69 -34.73 3.36
N GLU A 674 -42.94 -34.55 3.77
CA GLU A 674 -43.36 -33.62 4.81
C GLU A 674 -43.60 -34.33 6.16
N GLN A 675 -43.40 -33.61 7.26
CA GLN A 675 -43.92 -33.98 8.57
C GLN A 675 -44.75 -32.84 9.14
N THR A 676 -45.86 -33.19 9.79
CA THR A 676 -46.75 -32.22 10.45
C THR A 676 -46.30 -32.03 11.88
N VAL A 677 -45.99 -30.79 12.25
CA VAL A 677 -45.61 -30.39 13.60
C VAL A 677 -46.75 -29.59 14.20
N VAL A 678 -47.35 -30.12 15.24
CA VAL A 678 -48.47 -29.49 15.96
C VAL A 678 -47.92 -28.59 17.06
N VAL A 679 -48.27 -27.31 17.02
CA VAL A 679 -47.73 -26.28 17.91
C VAL A 679 -48.84 -25.58 18.69
N PRO A 680 -48.80 -25.54 20.04
CA PRO A 680 -49.85 -24.92 20.85
C PRO A 680 -49.86 -23.39 20.74
N ARG A 681 -51.06 -22.80 20.61
CA ARG A 681 -51.29 -21.34 20.36
C ARG A 681 -50.62 -20.39 21.37
N PHE A 682 -50.37 -20.83 22.60
CA PHE A 682 -50.01 -19.93 23.72
C PHE A 682 -48.60 -20.09 24.31
N LYS A 683 -47.65 -20.72 23.62
CA LYS A 683 -46.25 -20.77 24.12
C LYS A 683 -45.45 -19.49 23.80
N ARG A 684 -44.92 -18.83 24.85
CA ARG A 684 -44.13 -17.58 24.78
C ARG A 684 -42.75 -17.69 24.09
N ARG A 685 -42.26 -18.90 23.71
CA ARG A 685 -40.97 -19.06 23.02
C ARG A 685 -41.16 -19.11 21.50
N ARG A 686 -40.47 -18.22 20.77
CA ARG A 686 -40.57 -18.00 19.31
C ARG A 686 -39.74 -18.95 18.44
N THR A 687 -39.25 -20.05 19.00
CA THR A 687 -38.33 -20.95 18.29
C THR A 687 -38.63 -22.40 18.65
N TYR A 688 -38.88 -23.23 17.64
CA TYR A 688 -39.17 -24.65 17.79
C TYR A 688 -38.04 -25.48 17.18
N SER A 689 -37.63 -26.56 17.86
CA SER A 689 -36.57 -27.46 17.40
C SER A 689 -37.17 -28.79 17.01
N VAL A 690 -37.03 -29.16 15.73
CA VAL A 690 -37.61 -30.39 15.19
C VAL A 690 -36.47 -31.35 14.84
N PRO A 691 -36.53 -32.63 15.28
CA PRO A 691 -35.56 -33.65 14.89
C PRO A 691 -35.75 -34.04 13.42
N LEU A 692 -34.64 -34.32 12.73
CA LEU A 692 -34.65 -34.75 11.33
C LEU A 692 -34.37 -36.27 11.29
N GLU A 693 -35.10 -37.02 10.46
CA GLU A 693 -34.87 -38.46 10.29
C GLU A 693 -33.64 -38.72 9.39
N PRO A 694 -32.75 -39.66 9.76
CA PRO A 694 -31.66 -40.09 8.89
C PRO A 694 -32.20 -41.08 7.83
N ARG A 695 -32.00 -40.78 6.53
CA ARG A 695 -32.58 -41.51 5.39
C ARG A 695 -32.15 -43.00 5.31
N PRO A 696 -33.06 -43.90 4.88
CA PRO A 696 -32.74 -45.06 4.04
C PRO A 696 -32.92 -44.73 2.53
N ARG A 697 -32.20 -45.42 1.64
CA ARG A 697 -32.16 -45.18 0.18
C ARG A 697 -33.28 -45.90 -0.61
N THR A 698 -33.51 -45.39 -1.85
CA THR A 698 -34.31 -45.89 -3.00
C THR A 698 -35.73 -45.29 -3.10
N GLN A 699 -36.33 -44.95 -4.25
CA GLN A 699 -36.21 -45.37 -5.66
C GLN A 699 -36.72 -44.25 -6.61
N SER A 700 -36.34 -44.26 -7.90
CA SER A 700 -36.62 -43.24 -8.93
C SER A 700 -38.01 -43.31 -9.57
N THR A 701 -38.60 -42.16 -9.97
CA THR A 701 -39.34 -41.97 -11.24
C THR A 701 -39.41 -40.46 -11.55
N GLY A 702 -39.25 -40.08 -12.83
CA GLY A 702 -39.12 -38.69 -13.30
C GLY A 702 -40.41 -37.97 -13.70
N SER A 703 -40.25 -37.07 -14.69
CA SER A 703 -41.23 -36.21 -15.38
C SER A 703 -41.54 -34.82 -14.78
N ASP A 704 -41.07 -33.80 -15.51
CA ASP A 704 -41.72 -32.56 -15.95
C ASP A 704 -42.61 -31.69 -15.03
N ARG A 705 -42.45 -30.38 -15.28
CA ARG A 705 -43.32 -29.20 -15.02
C ARG A 705 -43.02 -28.38 -13.76
N PHE A 706 -42.85 -27.07 -14.00
CA PHE A 706 -43.13 -26.03 -13.03
C PHE A 706 -44.60 -26.09 -12.59
N PRO A 707 -44.91 -25.89 -11.28
CA PRO A 707 -46.12 -25.14 -10.97
C PRO A 707 -46.02 -24.18 -9.78
N GLN A 708 -47.07 -23.37 -9.75
CA GLN A 708 -47.41 -22.24 -8.89
C GLN A 708 -47.57 -22.59 -7.40
N ILE A 709 -47.43 -21.56 -6.57
CA ILE A 709 -47.82 -21.54 -5.15
C ILE A 709 -49.34 -21.74 -5.04
N VAL A 710 -49.80 -22.79 -4.35
CA VAL A 710 -51.21 -22.99 -3.97
C VAL A 710 -51.31 -23.06 -2.44
N ILE A 711 -52.15 -22.19 -1.87
CA ILE A 711 -52.58 -22.26 -0.47
C ILE A 711 -53.81 -23.17 -0.42
N VAL A 712 -53.71 -24.32 0.25
CA VAL A 712 -54.86 -25.21 0.47
C VAL A 712 -55.37 -25.02 1.90
N ARG A 713 -56.62 -24.56 2.02
CA ARG A 713 -57.47 -24.78 3.20
C ARG A 713 -58.09 -26.16 3.05
N SER A 714 -58.06 -26.98 4.10
CA SER A 714 -58.92 -28.17 4.17
C SER A 714 -59.62 -28.23 5.52
N ASN A 715 -60.95 -28.09 5.49
CA ASN A 715 -61.83 -28.71 6.47
C ASN A 715 -62.41 -29.99 5.85
N GLU A 716 -62.42 -31.05 6.65
CA GLU A 716 -63.36 -32.18 6.73
C GLU A 716 -63.93 -32.77 5.43
N ASN A 717 -63.53 -34.01 5.12
CA ASN A 717 -64.24 -35.22 5.59
C ASN A 717 -63.36 -36.46 5.43
#